data_AF-A0A3M7KZC6-F1
#
_entry.id   AF-A0A3M7KZC6-F1
#
_cell.length_a   1.000
_cell.length_b   1.000
_cell.length_c   1.000
_cell.angle_alpha   90.00
_cell.angle_beta   90.00
_cell.angle_gamma   90.00
#
_symmetry.space_group_name_H-M   'P 1'
#
loop_
_entity.id
_entity.type
_entity.pdbx_description
1 polymer ?
#
loop_
_entity_poly.entity_id
_entity_poly.type
_entity_poly.pdbx_seq_one_letter_code
_entity_poly.pdbx_strand_id
1 'polypeptide(L)'
;MLARPNAADVSFWSVRDPRPAAWLARLARMNGIPHFSVAMASLRRAWLLKARWGLGIRCTSSVADGAQAWETRARKEAKGKDPYETFGSTNQDGIPQKPVYTAADIADISGLDTEYPGVYPFTRGPYASMYTGRPWTIRQYAGFSTAEESNAFYRKNLAAGQQGVSVAFDLATHRGYDSDHPRVAGDVGMAGVAIDSVEDMKVLFDGIPLDRMSVSMTMNGAILPVMAMFIVAAEEQGVAPAALMGTIQNDILKEFMVRNTYIYPPRQSMRLIGDIFAYCAKHVPKFHPISISGYHMQARGGLSMSSATPTLELAYTLADGLEYLRCARDAGLSVDDVAPRLSFFFAIGMNFFSEVAKLRAARRLWARLVKEKFSPKDEKCLALRTHCQTSGYSLTAQEPHNNIIRTTVEAMAAVLGGTQSLHTNSFDEAIALPTDFSAGLARSTQLILAEETGICDVADPLGGSYYVERLTAEMEARAGALIDEVEGMGGMTEAIVAGLPKLKIEECAARQQAHIDAGRQVIVGVNKYAKEGNQGEALDVRKIDNTAVLRAQKARLEAVRTSRDGAAVEAALAALEAAASTVDREEHNLLDLAVKAARARATVGEISDALERPWGRYAAAGDMATGTYAASLGDEGREEAAACAAAVARFEAVAGRRPRILVAKMGMDGHDRGAKVMATGLADLGFDVDIGPLFMTPAEVARAAVDADVHVVGVSSQAAGHTTLVPALMHELREAGMQHVLVVVGGIIPEQDHAALLEAGVAAIYGPGTRVPSAALAKMSQTAPSLLRSLATSFGGSPWARQGARLAPGPLAGRSYSSDEASETGSRQIAYTNRKLAAELAQTNEYLTHAKATALVNQTIELLIAALKRGEAVSLKPLGTLKVAYVGPRRRFDISARQHMLTPGYMKGNLTLGKDMKEHLKGLEPSQVPGS
;
A
#
# COMPACT_ATOMS: atom_id res chain seq x y z
N MET A 1 -55.65 10.37 -37.62
CA MET A 1 -56.05 8.95 -37.54
C MET A 1 -54.76 8.14 -37.44
N LEU A 2 -54.10 7.96 -36.28
CA LEU A 2 -54.52 7.23 -35.06
C LEU A 2 -55.07 5.83 -35.44
N ALA A 3 -54.55 4.68 -35.00
CA ALA A 3 -53.62 4.36 -33.91
C ALA A 3 -52.92 3.01 -34.17
N ARG A 4 -51.70 2.83 -33.67
CA ARG A 4 -51.03 1.51 -33.52
C ARG A 4 -51.25 1.01 -32.09
N PRO A 5 -51.74 -0.23 -31.85
CA PRO A 5 -51.73 -0.84 -30.52
C PRO A 5 -50.41 -1.59 -30.23
N ASN A 6 -50.18 -1.75 -28.93
CA ASN A 6 -48.96 -2.11 -28.21
C ASN A 6 -48.40 -3.52 -28.46
N ALA A 7 -47.08 -3.62 -28.28
CA ALA A 7 -46.30 -4.85 -28.14
C ALA A 7 -46.43 -5.45 -26.72
N ALA A 8 -47.61 -5.98 -26.38
CA ALA A 8 -47.85 -6.64 -25.09
C ALA A 8 -48.28 -8.11 -25.17
N ASP A 9 -48.42 -8.72 -26.36
CA ASP A 9 -48.96 -10.09 -26.52
C ASP A 9 -48.00 -11.09 -27.19
N VAL A 10 -46.69 -11.02 -26.91
CA VAL A 10 -45.74 -12.06 -27.36
C VAL A 10 -44.88 -12.54 -26.20
N SER A 11 -45.50 -13.17 -25.22
CA SER A 11 -44.83 -14.07 -24.30
C SER A 11 -45.75 -15.25 -23.97
N PHE A 12 -45.17 -16.44 -23.88
CA PHE A 12 -45.78 -17.78 -23.72
C PHE A 12 -46.25 -18.51 -24.97
N TRP A 13 -45.33 -19.23 -25.62
CA TRP A 13 -45.64 -20.49 -26.28
C TRP A 13 -44.64 -21.57 -25.88
N SER A 14 -45.07 -22.48 -25.00
CA SER A 14 -44.32 -23.69 -24.64
C SER A 14 -44.27 -24.67 -25.81
N VAL A 15 -43.14 -25.32 -26.01
CA VAL A 15 -42.93 -26.40 -26.99
C VAL A 15 -43.71 -27.65 -26.55
N ARG A 16 -45.04 -27.65 -26.69
CA ARG A 16 -45.91 -28.82 -26.48
C ARG A 16 -47.32 -28.70 -27.08
N ASP A 17 -47.56 -27.73 -27.94
CA ASP A 17 -48.89 -27.49 -28.52
C ASP A 17 -48.94 -27.78 -30.04
N PRO A 18 -49.76 -28.73 -30.54
CA PRO A 18 -49.86 -29.05 -31.96
C PRO A 18 -50.70 -28.04 -32.78
N ARG A 19 -51.27 -27.01 -32.15
CA ARG A 19 -52.15 -26.03 -32.80
C ARG A 19 -51.51 -25.13 -33.90
N PRO A 20 -50.18 -24.88 -33.98
CA PRO A 20 -49.61 -24.09 -35.09
C PRO A 20 -49.68 -24.80 -36.45
N ALA A 21 -49.68 -26.14 -36.48
CA ALA A 21 -49.69 -26.92 -37.71
C ALA A 21 -51.04 -26.87 -38.44
N ALA A 22 -52.15 -26.74 -37.70
CA ALA A 22 -53.49 -26.65 -38.27
C ALA A 22 -53.76 -25.29 -38.95
N TRP A 23 -53.13 -24.22 -38.46
CA TRP A 23 -53.25 -22.87 -39.03
C TRP A 23 -52.44 -22.73 -40.33
N LEU A 24 -51.22 -23.27 -40.36
CA LEU A 24 -50.38 -23.34 -41.56
C LEU A 24 -50.98 -24.22 -42.67
N ALA A 25 -51.65 -25.33 -42.31
CA ALA A 25 -52.34 -26.18 -43.28
C ALA A 25 -53.57 -25.50 -43.92
N ARG A 26 -54.19 -24.53 -43.24
CA ARG A 26 -55.34 -23.77 -43.76
C ARG A 26 -54.88 -22.66 -44.73
N LEU A 27 -53.74 -22.02 -44.46
CA LEU A 27 -53.08 -21.06 -45.35
C LEU A 27 -52.55 -21.70 -46.64
N ALA A 28 -52.01 -22.93 -46.55
CA ALA A 28 -51.50 -23.64 -47.72
C ALA A 28 -52.61 -24.09 -48.70
N ARG A 29 -53.83 -24.38 -48.20
CA ARG A 29 -54.99 -24.70 -49.05
C ARG A 29 -55.59 -23.49 -49.76
N MET A 30 -55.42 -22.29 -49.21
CA MET A 30 -55.95 -21.06 -49.82
C MET A 30 -55.10 -20.51 -50.97
N ASN A 31 -53.82 -20.93 -51.09
CA ASN A 31 -52.88 -20.34 -52.05
C ASN A 31 -52.36 -21.29 -53.15
N GLY A 32 -52.97 -22.47 -53.34
CA GLY A 32 -52.79 -23.27 -54.57
C GLY A 32 -51.35 -23.62 -54.96
N ILE A 33 -50.48 -23.99 -54.00
CA ILE A 33 -49.07 -24.31 -54.28
C ILE A 33 -48.92 -25.83 -54.60
N PRO A 34 -48.41 -26.25 -55.78
CA PRO A 34 -48.54 -27.65 -56.24
C PRO A 34 -47.56 -28.68 -55.65
N HIS A 35 -46.70 -28.34 -54.70
CA HIS A 35 -45.60 -29.23 -54.26
C HIS A 35 -45.64 -29.66 -52.78
N PHE A 36 -46.83 -29.82 -52.20
CA PHE A 36 -46.97 -30.21 -50.79
C PHE A 36 -46.94 -31.74 -50.54
N SER A 37 -47.03 -32.57 -51.59
CA SER A 37 -47.11 -34.04 -51.46
C SER A 37 -45.76 -34.73 -51.29
N VAL A 38 -44.65 -34.13 -51.73
CA VAL A 38 -43.31 -34.73 -51.65
C VAL A 38 -42.66 -34.53 -50.27
N ALA A 39 -42.97 -33.44 -49.56
CA ALA A 39 -42.40 -33.14 -48.24
C ALA A 39 -42.95 -34.06 -47.12
N MET A 40 -44.21 -34.48 -47.21
CA MET A 40 -44.85 -35.34 -46.21
C MET A 40 -44.39 -36.81 -46.26
N ALA A 41 -44.01 -37.30 -47.44
CA ALA A 41 -43.47 -38.66 -47.60
C ALA A 41 -42.07 -38.80 -46.98
N SER A 42 -41.25 -37.74 -47.06
CA SER A 42 -39.92 -37.67 -46.45
C SER A 42 -39.99 -37.57 -44.93
N LEU A 43 -40.96 -36.83 -44.39
CA LEU A 43 -41.20 -36.71 -42.94
C LEU A 43 -41.72 -38.01 -42.31
N ARG A 44 -42.59 -38.76 -43.01
CA ARG A 44 -43.04 -40.10 -42.56
C ARG A 44 -41.93 -41.15 -42.61
N ARG A 45 -41.05 -41.14 -43.62
CA ARG A 45 -39.86 -42.02 -43.64
C ARG A 45 -38.86 -41.66 -42.54
N ALA A 46 -38.64 -40.38 -42.26
CA ALA A 46 -37.78 -39.94 -41.17
C ALA A 46 -38.34 -40.35 -39.79
N TRP A 47 -39.66 -40.31 -39.60
CA TRP A 47 -40.31 -40.72 -38.35
C TRP A 47 -40.28 -42.24 -38.14
N LEU A 48 -40.50 -43.03 -39.19
CA LEU A 48 -40.43 -44.50 -39.15
C LEU A 48 -38.99 -45.04 -39.00
N LEU A 49 -37.98 -44.34 -39.54
CA LEU A 49 -36.57 -44.65 -39.29
C LEU A 49 -36.17 -44.36 -37.84
N LYS A 50 -36.75 -43.31 -37.21
CA LYS A 50 -36.53 -42.97 -35.80
C LYS A 50 -37.12 -44.01 -34.84
N ALA A 51 -38.25 -44.63 -35.20
CA ALA A 51 -38.92 -45.64 -34.37
C ALA A 51 -38.29 -47.05 -34.47
N ARG A 52 -37.60 -47.36 -35.58
CA ARG A 52 -37.12 -48.73 -35.88
C ARG A 52 -35.65 -48.98 -35.53
N TRP A 53 -34.86 -47.94 -35.25
CA TRP A 53 -33.41 -48.04 -35.02
C TRP A 53 -32.94 -47.64 -33.62
N GLY A 54 -33.82 -47.43 -32.64
CA GLY A 54 -33.42 -47.23 -31.24
C GLY A 54 -32.32 -46.18 -31.01
N LEU A 55 -32.10 -45.27 -31.95
CA LEU A 55 -31.15 -44.18 -31.86
C LEU A 55 -31.82 -43.06 -31.06
N GLY A 56 -32.00 -43.34 -29.78
CA GLY A 56 -31.92 -42.29 -28.80
C GLY A 56 -30.52 -41.70 -28.92
N ILE A 57 -30.39 -40.62 -29.68
CA ILE A 57 -29.36 -39.64 -29.35
C ILE A 57 -29.77 -39.13 -27.96
N ARG A 58 -29.27 -39.82 -26.93
CA ARG A 58 -29.13 -39.25 -25.60
C ARG A 58 -28.13 -38.10 -25.76
N CYS A 59 -28.60 -36.94 -26.23
CA CYS A 59 -27.91 -35.68 -25.98
C CYS A 59 -28.28 -35.25 -24.55
N THR A 60 -27.96 -36.12 -23.62
CA THR A 60 -27.90 -35.88 -22.18
C THR A 60 -26.58 -36.50 -21.73
N SER A 61 -25.47 -36.19 -22.40
CA SER A 61 -24.18 -36.25 -21.74
C SER A 61 -24.20 -35.10 -20.74
N SER A 62 -24.69 -35.40 -19.54
CA SER A 62 -25.12 -34.39 -18.59
C SER A 62 -23.91 -33.62 -18.06
N VAL A 63 -24.11 -32.42 -17.53
CA VAL A 63 -23.04 -31.67 -16.82
C VAL A 63 -22.33 -32.54 -15.77
N ALA A 64 -23.02 -33.54 -15.21
CA ALA A 64 -22.45 -34.52 -14.28
C ALA A 64 -21.37 -35.40 -14.92
N ASP A 65 -21.48 -35.75 -16.20
CA ASP A 65 -20.51 -36.59 -16.93
C ASP A 65 -19.18 -35.84 -17.08
N GLY A 66 -19.24 -34.52 -17.30
CA GLY A 66 -18.07 -33.64 -17.42
C GLY A 66 -17.37 -33.41 -16.08
N ALA A 67 -18.14 -33.11 -15.03
CA ALA A 67 -17.60 -32.92 -13.67
C ALA A 67 -16.93 -34.20 -13.16
N GLN A 68 -17.57 -35.36 -13.34
CA GLN A 68 -17.01 -36.66 -12.95
C GLN A 68 -15.75 -37.02 -13.76
N ALA A 69 -15.74 -36.71 -15.06
CA ALA A 69 -14.55 -36.89 -15.89
C ALA A 69 -13.38 -36.00 -15.47
N TRP A 70 -13.64 -34.73 -15.12
CA TRP A 70 -12.63 -33.84 -14.56
C TRP A 70 -12.09 -34.38 -13.24
N GLU A 71 -12.96 -34.76 -12.30
CA GLU A 71 -12.56 -35.23 -10.98
C GLU A 71 -11.69 -36.50 -11.08
N THR A 72 -12.04 -37.42 -11.98
CA THR A 72 -11.25 -38.63 -12.23
C THR A 72 -9.83 -38.30 -12.70
N ARG A 73 -9.67 -37.33 -13.61
CA ARG A 73 -8.36 -36.90 -14.12
C ARG A 73 -7.58 -36.13 -13.05
N ALA A 74 -8.23 -35.17 -12.40
CA ALA A 74 -7.62 -34.36 -11.34
C ALA A 74 -7.16 -35.24 -10.17
N ARG A 75 -7.94 -36.26 -9.77
CA ARG A 75 -7.53 -37.23 -8.75
C ARG A 75 -6.30 -38.04 -9.16
N LYS A 76 -6.18 -38.41 -10.44
CA LYS A 76 -4.98 -39.06 -10.98
C LYS A 76 -3.76 -38.13 -10.91
N GLU A 77 -3.92 -36.87 -11.30
CA GLU A 77 -2.87 -35.85 -11.23
C GLU A 77 -2.46 -35.52 -9.78
N ALA A 78 -3.42 -35.52 -8.85
CA ALA A 78 -3.22 -35.40 -7.41
C ALA A 78 -2.65 -36.67 -6.76
N LYS A 79 -2.31 -37.70 -7.56
CA LYS A 79 -1.76 -38.99 -7.09
C LYS A 79 -2.66 -39.69 -6.07
N GLY A 80 -3.97 -39.66 -6.30
CA GLY A 80 -4.99 -40.29 -5.47
C GLY A 80 -5.54 -39.43 -4.33
N LYS A 81 -4.93 -38.27 -4.04
CA LYS A 81 -5.44 -37.30 -3.06
C LYS A 81 -6.71 -36.61 -3.57
N ASP A 82 -7.45 -35.96 -2.66
CA ASP A 82 -8.59 -35.13 -3.03
C ASP A 82 -8.11 -33.96 -3.92
N PRO A 83 -8.59 -33.85 -5.17
CA PRO A 83 -8.19 -32.77 -6.07
C PRO A 83 -8.64 -31.38 -5.59
N TYR A 84 -9.76 -31.27 -4.85
CA TYR A 84 -10.24 -29.98 -4.35
C TYR A 84 -9.36 -29.46 -3.22
N GLU A 85 -8.85 -30.33 -2.34
CA GLU A 85 -7.89 -29.94 -1.30
C GLU A 85 -6.48 -29.74 -1.87
N THR A 86 -6.07 -30.57 -2.84
CA THR A 86 -4.70 -30.57 -3.38
C THR A 86 -4.43 -29.38 -4.30
N PHE A 87 -5.42 -28.99 -5.10
CA PHE A 87 -5.30 -27.90 -6.08
C PHE A 87 -6.15 -26.68 -5.77
N GLY A 88 -7.01 -26.76 -4.75
CA GLY A 88 -7.72 -25.60 -4.23
C GLY A 88 -6.79 -24.64 -3.50
N SER A 89 -7.27 -23.42 -3.32
CA SER A 89 -6.59 -22.38 -2.56
C SER A 89 -7.58 -21.65 -1.67
N THR A 90 -7.09 -20.71 -0.88
CA THR A 90 -7.93 -19.76 -0.14
C THR A 90 -7.37 -18.37 -0.41
N ASN A 91 -8.24 -17.43 -0.77
CA ASN A 91 -7.80 -16.07 -1.04
C ASN A 91 -7.52 -15.30 0.26
N GLN A 92 -7.06 -14.05 0.15
CA GLN A 92 -6.72 -13.19 1.29
C GLN A 92 -7.92 -12.89 2.22
N ASP A 93 -9.15 -13.00 1.72
CA ASP A 93 -10.40 -12.81 2.47
C ASP A 93 -10.86 -14.08 3.20
N GLY A 94 -10.09 -15.17 3.11
CA GLY A 94 -10.49 -16.46 3.66
C GLY A 94 -11.62 -17.14 2.87
N ILE A 95 -11.79 -16.80 1.59
CA ILE A 95 -12.76 -17.43 0.69
C ILE A 95 -12.07 -18.64 0.02
N PRO A 96 -12.59 -19.87 0.23
CA PRO A 96 -12.08 -21.05 -0.46
C PRO A 96 -12.27 -20.94 -1.97
N GLN A 97 -11.23 -21.25 -2.72
CA GLN A 97 -11.20 -21.24 -4.18
C GLN A 97 -11.11 -22.66 -4.70
N LYS A 98 -12.13 -23.09 -5.42
CA LYS A 98 -12.11 -24.38 -6.12
C LYS A 98 -11.18 -24.27 -7.34
N PRO A 99 -10.47 -25.35 -7.71
CA PRO A 99 -9.69 -25.37 -8.94
C PRO A 99 -10.55 -25.30 -10.21
N VAL A 100 -11.86 -25.59 -10.12
CA VAL A 100 -12.83 -25.47 -11.21
C VAL A 100 -14.21 -25.12 -10.66
N TYR A 101 -14.95 -24.28 -11.40
CA TYR A 101 -16.33 -23.89 -11.11
C TYR A 101 -17.25 -24.27 -12.29
N THR A 102 -18.50 -24.55 -11.99
CA THR A 102 -19.52 -25.06 -12.92
C THR A 102 -20.86 -24.34 -12.72
N ALA A 103 -21.84 -24.61 -13.59
CA ALA A 103 -23.19 -24.07 -13.43
C ALA A 103 -23.85 -24.46 -12.09
N ALA A 104 -23.47 -25.59 -11.48
CA ALA A 104 -23.98 -25.99 -10.17
C ALA A 104 -23.51 -25.03 -9.06
N ASP A 105 -22.35 -24.40 -9.23
CA ASP A 105 -21.78 -23.46 -8.27
C ASP A 105 -22.45 -22.09 -8.28
N ILE A 106 -23.44 -21.85 -9.15
CA ILE A 106 -24.21 -20.59 -9.19
C ILE A 106 -25.73 -20.83 -9.21
N ALA A 107 -26.17 -22.08 -9.05
CA ALA A 107 -27.57 -22.46 -9.22
C ALA A 107 -28.52 -21.91 -8.13
N ASP A 108 -27.98 -21.58 -6.97
CA ASP A 108 -28.62 -20.94 -5.81
C ASP A 108 -28.61 -19.40 -5.89
N ILE A 109 -27.86 -18.80 -6.82
CA ILE A 109 -27.80 -17.34 -6.96
C ILE A 109 -28.99 -16.88 -7.81
N SER A 110 -29.99 -16.30 -7.16
CA SER A 110 -31.21 -15.83 -7.81
C SER A 110 -31.01 -14.57 -8.66
N GLY A 111 -31.69 -14.48 -9.80
CA GLY A 111 -31.82 -13.25 -10.58
C GLY A 111 -30.71 -12.96 -11.59
N LEU A 112 -29.66 -13.79 -11.65
CA LEU A 112 -28.53 -13.63 -12.59
C LEU A 112 -28.97 -13.52 -14.06
N ASP A 113 -30.04 -14.22 -14.44
CA ASP A 113 -30.62 -14.23 -15.78
C ASP A 113 -31.39 -12.94 -16.13
N THR A 114 -31.70 -12.12 -15.12
CA THR A 114 -32.45 -10.87 -15.25
C THR A 114 -31.59 -9.61 -15.03
N GLU A 115 -30.32 -9.76 -14.65
CA GLU A 115 -29.42 -8.63 -14.41
C GLU A 115 -28.87 -8.04 -15.71
N TYR A 116 -29.03 -6.73 -15.85
CA TYR A 116 -28.49 -5.94 -16.96
C TYR A 116 -27.74 -4.71 -16.43
N PRO A 117 -26.70 -4.22 -17.13
CA PRO A 117 -26.05 -2.96 -16.79
C PRO A 117 -27.08 -1.81 -16.82
N GLY A 118 -26.97 -0.88 -15.87
CA GLY A 118 -27.90 0.24 -15.74
C GLY A 118 -29.28 -0.10 -15.17
N VAL A 119 -29.52 -1.35 -14.76
CA VAL A 119 -30.76 -1.81 -14.13
C VAL A 119 -30.46 -2.27 -12.71
N TYR A 120 -31.32 -1.92 -11.75
CA TYR A 120 -31.22 -2.43 -10.37
C TYR A 120 -31.06 -3.97 -10.36
N PRO A 121 -30.10 -4.55 -9.61
CA PRO A 121 -29.27 -3.92 -8.57
C PRO A 121 -27.88 -3.45 -9.04
N PHE A 122 -27.71 -3.14 -10.34
CA PHE A 122 -26.51 -2.53 -10.93
C PHE A 122 -25.21 -3.34 -10.83
N THR A 123 -25.28 -4.64 -10.52
CA THR A 123 -24.11 -5.52 -10.41
C THR A 123 -23.23 -5.46 -11.66
N ARG A 124 -23.87 -5.47 -12.84
CA ARG A 124 -23.22 -5.43 -14.16
C ARG A 124 -22.78 -4.02 -14.60
N GLY A 125 -23.01 -3.00 -13.78
CA GLY A 125 -22.59 -1.62 -14.03
C GLY A 125 -23.70 -0.60 -13.80
N PRO A 126 -23.37 0.65 -13.44
CA PRO A 126 -24.36 1.69 -13.14
C PRO A 126 -25.01 2.32 -14.38
N TYR A 127 -24.48 2.09 -15.59
CA TYR A 127 -24.98 2.67 -16.83
C TYR A 127 -25.24 1.59 -17.88
N ALA A 128 -26.31 1.73 -18.67
CA ALA A 128 -26.72 0.69 -19.64
C ALA A 128 -25.66 0.41 -20.73
N SER A 129 -25.02 1.45 -21.26
CA SER A 129 -23.98 1.28 -22.28
C SER A 129 -22.63 0.88 -21.70
N MET A 130 -22.36 1.21 -20.43
CA MET A 130 -21.00 1.21 -19.88
C MET A 130 -20.02 1.82 -20.91
N TYR A 131 -18.92 1.14 -21.18
CA TYR A 131 -17.84 1.61 -22.05
C TYR A 131 -18.14 1.51 -23.56
N THR A 132 -19.20 0.81 -23.96
CA THR A 132 -19.56 0.71 -25.39
C THR A 132 -20.03 2.05 -25.96
N GLY A 133 -20.48 2.96 -25.08
CA GLY A 133 -20.80 4.34 -25.44
C GLY A 133 -19.62 5.29 -25.24
N ARG A 134 -19.03 5.29 -24.04
CA ARG A 134 -17.85 6.11 -23.72
C ARG A 134 -16.98 5.38 -22.68
N PRO A 135 -15.65 5.28 -22.89
CA PRO A 135 -14.73 4.72 -21.91
C PRO A 135 -14.78 5.44 -20.55
N TRP A 136 -14.14 4.85 -19.54
CA TRP A 136 -13.95 5.50 -18.25
C TRP A 136 -13.13 6.79 -18.40
N THR A 137 -13.23 7.69 -17.41
CA THR A 137 -12.42 8.91 -17.40
C THR A 137 -11.01 8.60 -16.90
N ILE A 138 -9.99 8.91 -17.71
CA ILE A 138 -8.58 8.87 -17.29
C ILE A 138 -8.34 10.04 -16.33
N ARG A 139 -8.16 9.74 -15.04
CA ARG A 139 -7.95 10.73 -13.98
C ARG A 139 -6.66 10.43 -13.24
N GLN A 140 -5.55 10.93 -13.79
CA GLN A 140 -4.26 10.88 -13.11
C GLN A 140 -4.25 11.90 -11.96
N TYR A 141 -3.82 11.42 -10.80
CA TYR A 141 -3.60 12.26 -9.64
C TYR A 141 -2.19 12.80 -9.72
N ALA A 142 -2.06 14.11 -9.83
CA ALA A 142 -0.78 14.77 -9.97
C ALA A 142 -0.75 16.06 -9.15
N GLY A 143 0.29 16.23 -8.37
CA GLY A 143 0.55 17.44 -7.60
C GLY A 143 2.05 17.65 -7.53
N PHE A 144 2.45 18.90 -7.64
CA PHE A 144 3.83 19.35 -7.51
C PHE A 144 3.93 20.12 -6.19
N SER A 145 5.15 20.40 -5.74
CA SER A 145 5.40 21.05 -4.44
C SER A 145 4.87 22.48 -4.37
N THR A 146 4.74 23.17 -5.51
CA THR A 146 4.25 24.55 -5.59
C THR A 146 3.02 24.68 -6.48
N ALA A 147 2.29 25.78 -6.28
CA ALA A 147 1.09 26.11 -7.07
C ALA A 147 1.46 26.40 -8.53
N GLU A 148 2.59 27.08 -8.77
CA GLU A 148 3.09 27.43 -10.09
C GLU A 148 3.46 26.19 -10.91
N GLU A 149 4.20 25.25 -10.32
CA GLU A 149 4.56 24.00 -10.98
C GLU A 149 3.33 23.13 -11.25
N SER A 150 2.41 23.05 -10.30
CA SER A 150 1.16 22.31 -10.44
C SER A 150 0.30 22.90 -11.57
N ASN A 151 0.17 24.23 -11.64
CA ASN A 151 -0.53 24.92 -12.71
C ASN A 151 0.08 24.62 -14.09
N ALA A 152 1.41 24.76 -14.22
CA ALA A 152 2.11 24.47 -15.47
C ALA A 152 1.88 23.02 -15.93
N PHE A 153 1.91 22.08 -14.99
CA PHE A 153 1.62 20.68 -15.26
C PHE A 153 0.17 20.44 -15.70
N TYR A 154 -0.81 21.06 -15.03
CA TYR A 154 -2.21 20.97 -15.42
C TYR A 154 -2.42 21.45 -16.85
N ARG A 155 -1.85 22.59 -17.22
CA ARG A 155 -1.94 23.14 -18.58
C ARG A 155 -1.33 22.19 -19.62
N LYS A 156 -0.14 21.63 -19.33
CA LYS A 156 0.53 20.65 -20.20
C LYS A 156 -0.32 19.40 -20.41
N ASN A 157 -0.91 18.85 -19.34
CA ASN A 157 -1.70 17.63 -19.43
C ASN A 157 -3.06 17.83 -20.10
N LEU A 158 -3.73 18.96 -19.83
CA LEU A 158 -4.97 19.31 -20.52
C LEU A 158 -4.72 19.43 -22.03
N ALA A 159 -3.60 20.02 -22.45
CA ALA A 159 -3.19 20.05 -23.86
C ALA A 159 -2.88 18.66 -24.44
N ALA A 160 -2.48 17.70 -23.60
CA ALA A 160 -2.19 16.31 -23.98
C ALA A 160 -3.43 15.37 -23.88
N GLY A 161 -4.64 15.92 -23.73
CA GLY A 161 -5.90 15.15 -23.76
C GLY A 161 -6.44 14.73 -22.38
N GLN A 162 -5.83 15.17 -21.28
CA GLN A 162 -6.42 14.98 -19.94
C GLN A 162 -7.75 15.75 -19.84
N GLN A 163 -8.77 15.13 -19.23
CA GLN A 163 -10.15 15.65 -19.22
C GLN A 163 -10.59 16.32 -17.90
N GLY A 164 -9.72 16.35 -16.90
CA GLY A 164 -9.99 16.96 -15.60
C GLY A 164 -8.72 17.11 -14.78
N VAL A 165 -8.73 17.98 -13.79
CA VAL A 165 -7.57 18.25 -12.93
C VAL A 165 -7.76 17.55 -11.59
N SER A 166 -6.66 17.10 -10.98
CA SER A 166 -6.67 16.59 -9.62
C SER A 166 -5.62 17.31 -8.79
N VAL A 167 -5.96 17.70 -7.57
CA VAL A 167 -5.08 18.43 -6.66
C VAL A 167 -4.69 17.55 -5.48
N ALA A 168 -3.38 17.53 -5.21
CA ALA A 168 -2.76 16.93 -4.03
C ALA A 168 -2.20 18.04 -3.15
N PHE A 169 -2.52 18.03 -1.87
CA PHE A 169 -2.09 19.04 -0.92
C PHE A 169 -0.97 18.51 -0.03
N ASP A 170 -0.12 19.39 0.49
CA ASP A 170 0.86 19.01 1.49
C ASP A 170 0.21 18.64 2.83
N LEU A 171 1.01 18.05 3.74
CA LEU A 171 0.50 17.58 5.03
C LEU A 171 0.18 18.73 6.00
N ALA A 172 0.80 19.90 5.82
CA ALA A 172 0.49 21.10 6.58
C ALA A 172 -0.94 21.58 6.28
N THR A 173 -1.25 21.79 5.00
CA THR A 173 -2.58 22.16 4.50
C THR A 173 -3.60 21.12 4.93
N HIS A 174 -3.31 19.83 4.76
CA HIS A 174 -4.21 18.74 5.14
C HIS A 174 -4.70 18.82 6.60
N ARG A 175 -3.80 19.24 7.50
CA ARG A 175 -4.05 19.32 8.95
C ARG A 175 -4.38 20.73 9.43
N GLY A 176 -4.68 21.65 8.50
CA GLY A 176 -5.17 22.98 8.82
C GLY A 176 -4.11 23.86 9.45
N TYR A 177 -2.87 23.77 8.99
CA TYR A 177 -1.78 24.64 9.41
C TYR A 177 -1.34 25.54 8.27
N ASP A 178 -1.00 26.78 8.61
CA ASP A 178 -0.23 27.66 7.74
C ASP A 178 1.24 27.19 7.66
N SER A 179 1.89 27.46 6.54
CA SER A 179 3.29 27.10 6.29
C SER A 179 4.30 27.70 7.28
N ASP A 180 3.94 28.77 7.99
CA ASP A 180 4.81 29.37 9.01
C ASP A 180 4.67 28.74 10.41
N HIS A 181 3.75 27.80 10.60
CA HIS A 181 3.54 27.13 11.86
C HIS A 181 4.74 26.23 12.25
N PRO A 182 5.26 26.31 13.50
CA PRO A 182 6.51 25.64 13.87
C PRO A 182 6.45 24.11 13.79
N ARG A 183 5.27 23.49 13.89
CA ARG A 183 5.12 22.02 13.80
C ARG A 183 5.24 21.45 12.38
N VAL A 184 5.19 22.28 11.34
CA VAL A 184 5.09 21.79 9.93
C VAL A 184 6.30 22.13 9.07
N ALA A 185 7.38 22.67 9.64
CA ALA A 185 8.52 23.16 8.87
C ALA A 185 9.09 22.11 7.89
N GLY A 186 9.13 20.83 8.29
CA GLY A 186 9.61 19.72 7.45
C GLY A 186 8.57 19.14 6.48
N ASP A 187 7.33 19.62 6.50
CA ASP A 187 6.20 19.05 5.76
C ASP A 187 5.72 19.94 4.60
N VAL A 188 6.06 21.25 4.62
CA VAL A 188 5.61 22.23 3.62
C VAL A 188 6.05 21.85 2.21
N GLY A 189 5.10 21.72 1.29
CA GLY A 189 5.35 21.41 -0.13
C GLY A 189 5.90 20.00 -0.41
N MET A 190 5.97 19.11 0.59
CA MET A 190 6.59 17.79 0.43
C MET A 190 5.66 16.77 -0.23
N ALA A 191 4.42 16.67 0.25
CA ALA A 191 3.45 15.67 -0.22
C ALA A 191 2.52 16.19 -1.34
N GLY A 192 2.55 17.49 -1.61
CA GLY A 192 1.68 18.17 -2.56
C GLY A 192 1.85 19.67 -2.49
N VAL A 193 0.92 20.42 -3.09
CA VAL A 193 0.97 21.88 -3.08
C VAL A 193 0.66 22.42 -1.68
N ALA A 194 1.44 23.41 -1.23
CA ALA A 194 1.14 24.19 -0.04
C ALA A 194 0.08 25.25 -0.37
N ILE A 195 -1.03 25.28 0.39
CA ILE A 195 -2.08 26.28 0.27
C ILE A 195 -2.28 26.89 1.65
N ASP A 196 -1.95 28.17 1.80
CA ASP A 196 -2.17 28.90 3.05
C ASP A 196 -3.33 29.89 2.91
N SER A 197 -3.60 30.39 1.70
CA SER A 197 -4.64 31.39 1.45
C SER A 197 -5.30 31.22 0.07
N VAL A 198 -6.34 32.02 -0.17
CA VAL A 198 -6.99 32.09 -1.49
C VAL A 198 -6.02 32.52 -2.60
N GLU A 199 -4.96 33.26 -2.27
CA GLU A 199 -3.98 33.71 -3.26
C GLU A 199 -3.15 32.54 -3.84
N ASP A 200 -2.87 31.50 -3.04
CA ASP A 200 -2.22 30.28 -3.55
C ASP A 200 -3.18 29.51 -4.48
N MET A 201 -4.46 29.45 -4.13
CA MET A 201 -5.49 28.79 -4.95
C MET A 201 -5.70 29.51 -6.29
N LYS A 202 -5.58 30.83 -6.31
CA LYS A 202 -5.63 31.64 -7.54
C LYS A 202 -4.45 31.34 -8.46
N VAL A 203 -3.24 31.24 -7.92
CA VAL A 203 -2.06 30.83 -8.69
C VAL A 203 -2.23 29.41 -9.23
N LEU A 204 -2.72 28.48 -8.40
CA LEU A 204 -2.92 27.09 -8.79
C LEU A 204 -3.83 26.94 -10.02
N PHE A 205 -4.88 27.77 -10.11
CA PHE A 205 -5.87 27.72 -11.19
C PHE A 205 -5.75 28.84 -12.21
N ASP A 206 -4.65 29.60 -12.23
CA ASP A 206 -4.46 30.66 -13.20
C ASP A 206 -4.52 30.13 -14.66
N GLY A 207 -5.41 30.72 -15.46
CA GLY A 207 -5.68 30.29 -16.83
C GLY A 207 -6.35 28.91 -17.00
N ILE A 208 -6.83 28.28 -15.92
CA ILE A 208 -7.62 27.04 -15.98
C ILE A 208 -9.13 27.40 -15.95
N PRO A 209 -9.92 27.07 -16.98
CA PRO A 209 -11.34 27.45 -17.03
C PRO A 209 -12.20 26.58 -16.10
N LEU A 210 -12.45 27.06 -14.88
CA LEU A 210 -13.18 26.33 -13.83
C LEU A 210 -14.67 26.09 -14.12
N ASP A 211 -15.25 26.78 -15.11
CA ASP A 211 -16.61 26.56 -15.63
C ASP A 211 -16.71 25.34 -16.57
N ARG A 212 -15.57 24.83 -17.05
CA ARG A 212 -15.49 23.72 -18.02
C ARG A 212 -14.74 22.51 -17.49
N MET A 213 -13.81 22.72 -16.56
CA MET A 213 -12.93 21.68 -16.05
C MET A 213 -13.50 21.04 -14.79
N SER A 214 -13.50 19.70 -14.75
CA SER A 214 -13.79 18.96 -13.51
C SER A 214 -12.55 18.93 -12.62
N VAL A 215 -12.63 19.56 -11.44
CA VAL A 215 -11.53 19.59 -10.46
C VAL A 215 -11.79 18.58 -9.34
N SER A 216 -10.86 17.66 -9.13
CA SER A 216 -10.89 16.71 -8.01
C SER A 216 -9.90 17.14 -6.93
N MET A 217 -10.35 17.43 -5.72
CA MET A 217 -9.52 17.85 -4.60
C MET A 217 -9.52 16.76 -3.52
N THR A 218 -8.35 16.25 -3.17
CA THR A 218 -8.23 15.26 -2.10
C THR A 218 -7.94 15.92 -0.77
N MET A 219 -8.97 16.51 -0.19
CA MET A 219 -8.91 17.15 1.12
C MET A 219 -9.95 16.55 2.06
N ASN A 220 -9.63 16.45 3.36
CA ASN A 220 -10.53 15.89 4.38
C ASN A 220 -10.47 16.69 5.69
N GLY A 221 -9.30 16.80 6.34
CA GLY A 221 -9.16 17.54 7.61
C GLY A 221 -9.48 19.03 7.46
N ALA A 222 -8.67 19.76 6.70
CA ALA A 222 -8.88 21.18 6.41
C ALA A 222 -9.87 21.41 5.25
N ILE A 223 -10.96 20.64 5.21
CA ILE A 223 -11.92 20.66 4.11
C ILE A 223 -12.57 22.04 3.92
N LEU A 224 -12.96 22.70 5.01
CA LEU A 224 -13.63 23.99 4.96
C LEU A 224 -12.80 25.09 4.32
N PRO A 225 -11.59 25.43 4.82
CA PRO A 225 -10.81 26.51 4.23
C PRO A 225 -10.45 26.22 2.77
N VAL A 226 -10.10 24.96 2.44
CA VAL A 226 -9.74 24.59 1.06
C VAL A 226 -10.93 24.71 0.11
N MET A 227 -12.11 24.22 0.49
CA MET A 227 -13.32 24.36 -0.32
C MET A 227 -13.74 25.82 -0.46
N ALA A 228 -13.65 26.60 0.62
CA ALA A 228 -13.93 28.03 0.61
C ALA A 228 -13.01 28.79 -0.35
N MET A 229 -11.70 28.54 -0.28
CA MET A 229 -10.71 29.16 -1.15
C MET A 229 -10.89 28.76 -2.62
N PHE A 230 -11.29 27.51 -2.89
CA PHE A 230 -11.64 27.07 -4.25
C PHE A 230 -12.85 27.84 -4.82
N ILE A 231 -13.90 27.99 -4.03
CA ILE A 231 -15.09 28.77 -4.41
C ILE A 231 -14.71 30.22 -4.69
N VAL A 232 -13.96 30.87 -3.78
CA VAL A 232 -13.57 32.28 -3.95
C VAL A 232 -12.63 32.46 -5.14
N ALA A 233 -11.68 31.55 -5.36
CA ALA A 233 -10.82 31.61 -6.54
C ALA A 233 -11.62 31.53 -7.85
N ALA A 234 -12.68 30.71 -7.89
CA ALA A 234 -13.59 30.64 -9.04
C ALA A 234 -14.42 31.92 -9.20
N GLU A 235 -14.95 32.49 -8.11
CA GLU A 235 -15.68 33.76 -8.13
C GLU A 235 -14.81 34.90 -8.68
N GLU A 236 -13.53 34.95 -8.27
CA GLU A 236 -12.56 35.95 -8.75
C GLU A 236 -12.14 35.72 -10.22
N GLN A 237 -12.32 34.51 -10.77
CA GLN A 237 -12.23 34.25 -12.22
C GLN A 237 -13.51 34.63 -12.98
N GLY A 238 -14.56 35.07 -12.30
CA GLY A 238 -15.87 35.36 -12.91
C GLY A 238 -16.75 34.12 -13.11
N VAL A 239 -16.43 33.00 -12.44
CA VAL A 239 -17.20 31.75 -12.51
C VAL A 239 -18.16 31.67 -11.32
N ALA A 240 -19.46 31.58 -11.61
CA ALA A 240 -20.46 31.40 -10.56
C ALA A 240 -20.32 30.03 -9.89
N PRO A 241 -20.54 29.90 -8.56
CA PRO A 241 -20.44 28.63 -7.85
C PRO A 241 -21.28 27.49 -8.47
N ALA A 242 -22.46 27.81 -9.01
CA ALA A 242 -23.34 26.83 -9.66
C ALA A 242 -22.78 26.21 -10.96
N ALA A 243 -21.75 26.83 -11.55
CA ALA A 243 -21.05 26.30 -12.72
C ALA A 243 -19.95 25.30 -12.36
N LEU A 244 -19.47 25.29 -11.10
CA LEU A 244 -18.35 24.46 -10.68
C LEU A 244 -18.69 22.97 -10.78
N MET A 245 -17.78 22.24 -11.41
CA MET A 245 -17.83 20.78 -11.55
C MET A 245 -16.60 20.17 -10.92
N GLY A 246 -16.77 19.05 -10.22
CA GLY A 246 -15.65 18.47 -9.52
C GLY A 246 -16.05 17.56 -8.39
N THR A 247 -15.05 17.16 -7.61
CA THR A 247 -15.20 16.29 -6.46
C THR A 247 -14.26 16.77 -5.38
N ILE A 248 -14.71 16.76 -4.13
CA ILE A 248 -13.83 16.89 -2.98
C ILE A 248 -13.95 15.63 -2.15
N GLN A 249 -12.84 15.11 -1.61
CA GLN A 249 -12.85 13.80 -0.96
C GLN A 249 -13.74 13.79 0.29
N ASN A 250 -13.56 14.75 1.21
CA ASN A 250 -14.46 15.05 2.34
C ASN A 250 -14.94 13.81 3.13
N ASP A 251 -14.07 12.81 3.25
CA ASP A 251 -14.40 11.55 3.91
C ASP A 251 -13.56 11.46 5.18
N ILE A 252 -14.11 11.91 6.30
CA ILE A 252 -13.39 12.00 7.57
C ILE A 252 -13.34 10.66 8.32
N LEU A 253 -14.32 9.78 8.13
CA LEU A 253 -14.39 8.52 8.87
C LEU A 253 -13.16 7.64 8.62
N LYS A 254 -12.73 7.51 7.35
CA LYS A 254 -11.45 6.85 7.01
C LYS A 254 -10.20 7.55 7.53
N GLU A 255 -10.24 8.84 7.88
CA GLU A 255 -9.08 9.53 8.45
C GLU A 255 -8.80 8.97 9.84
N PHE A 256 -9.83 8.75 10.64
CA PHE A 256 -9.70 8.16 11.98
C PHE A 256 -9.28 6.69 11.93
N MET A 257 -9.70 5.96 10.89
CA MET A 257 -9.30 4.57 10.71
C MET A 257 -7.83 4.45 10.30
N VAL A 258 -7.42 5.12 9.23
CA VAL A 258 -6.19 4.74 8.51
C VAL A 258 -5.31 5.92 8.05
N ARG A 259 -5.89 7.01 7.51
CA ARG A 259 -5.10 8.05 6.81
C ARG A 259 -4.54 9.13 7.74
N ASN A 260 -5.12 9.31 8.91
CA ASN A 260 -4.65 10.19 9.98
C ASN A 260 -4.43 11.66 9.59
N THR A 261 -5.24 12.24 8.70
CA THR A 261 -5.22 13.70 8.43
C THR A 261 -6.43 14.42 9.03
N TYR A 262 -7.03 13.85 10.07
CA TYR A 262 -8.05 14.51 10.87
C TYR A 262 -7.50 15.73 11.62
N ILE A 263 -8.41 16.64 11.97
CA ILE A 263 -8.15 17.79 12.83
C ILE A 263 -9.00 17.66 14.09
N TYR A 264 -10.33 17.73 13.94
CA TYR A 264 -11.28 17.74 15.04
C TYR A 264 -11.77 16.34 15.42
N PRO A 265 -12.44 16.15 16.57
CA PRO A 265 -13.01 14.86 16.94
C PRO A 265 -14.13 14.39 15.98
N PRO A 266 -14.51 13.09 16.00
CA PRO A 266 -15.41 12.51 15.00
C PRO A 266 -16.75 13.22 14.86
N ARG A 267 -17.44 13.54 15.95
CA ARG A 267 -18.80 14.13 15.91
C ARG A 267 -18.81 15.55 15.33
N GLN A 268 -17.84 16.38 15.73
CA GLN A 268 -17.64 17.72 15.20
C GLN A 268 -17.27 17.67 13.71
N SER A 269 -16.46 16.68 13.32
CA SER A 269 -16.12 16.50 11.91
C SER A 269 -17.30 16.05 11.05
N MET A 270 -18.18 15.19 11.58
CA MET A 270 -19.43 14.82 10.89
C MET A 270 -20.37 16.02 10.73
N ARG A 271 -20.43 16.93 11.71
CA ARG A 271 -21.16 18.19 11.57
C ARG A 271 -20.66 19.00 10.36
N LEU A 272 -19.33 19.15 10.21
CA LEU A 272 -18.73 19.87 9.07
C LEU A 272 -19.21 19.30 7.73
N ILE A 273 -19.23 17.97 7.61
CA ILE A 273 -19.67 17.27 6.40
C ILE A 273 -21.13 17.59 6.08
N GLY A 274 -22.01 17.56 7.08
CA GLY A 274 -23.42 17.93 6.90
C GLY A 274 -23.61 19.37 6.42
N ASP A 275 -22.83 20.32 6.95
CA ASP A 275 -22.89 21.72 6.53
C ASP A 275 -22.38 21.89 5.09
N ILE A 276 -21.34 21.15 4.68
CA ILE A 276 -20.85 21.12 3.30
C ILE A 276 -21.91 20.53 2.36
N PHE A 277 -22.61 19.47 2.76
CA PHE A 277 -23.72 18.91 1.97
C PHE A 277 -24.82 19.95 1.75
N ALA A 278 -25.24 20.63 2.81
CA ALA A 278 -26.30 21.63 2.74
C ALA A 278 -25.91 22.80 1.82
N TYR A 279 -24.68 23.30 1.94
CA TYR A 279 -24.18 24.38 1.09
C TYR A 279 -24.05 23.94 -0.37
N CYS A 280 -23.46 22.78 -0.64
CA CYS A 280 -23.27 22.28 -2.00
C CYS A 280 -24.60 22.01 -2.71
N ALA A 281 -25.57 21.43 -2.02
CA ALA A 281 -26.90 21.16 -2.57
C ALA A 281 -27.58 22.46 -3.07
N LYS A 282 -27.40 23.57 -2.35
CA LYS A 282 -28.01 24.87 -2.66
C LYS A 282 -27.21 25.70 -3.66
N HIS A 283 -25.89 25.76 -3.52
CA HIS A 283 -25.04 26.74 -4.22
C HIS A 283 -24.12 26.12 -5.29
N VAL A 284 -23.79 24.83 -5.18
CA VAL A 284 -22.80 24.15 -6.04
C VAL A 284 -23.34 22.79 -6.56
N PRO A 285 -24.54 22.74 -7.17
CA PRO A 285 -25.31 21.49 -7.38
C PRO A 285 -24.69 20.51 -8.39
N LYS A 286 -23.64 20.90 -9.12
CA LYS A 286 -22.90 20.04 -10.07
C LYS A 286 -21.66 19.40 -9.44
N PHE A 287 -21.31 19.77 -8.21
CA PHE A 287 -20.14 19.27 -7.51
C PHE A 287 -20.48 18.01 -6.71
N HIS A 288 -19.52 17.09 -6.61
CA HIS A 288 -19.61 15.90 -5.76
C HIS A 288 -19.01 16.24 -4.39
N PRO A 289 -19.83 16.45 -3.35
CA PRO A 289 -19.36 17.00 -2.07
C PRO A 289 -18.63 15.96 -1.20
N ILE A 290 -18.54 14.71 -1.65
CA ILE A 290 -17.82 13.62 -0.98
C ILE A 290 -17.43 12.51 -1.97
N SER A 291 -16.30 11.87 -1.69
CA SER A 291 -15.84 10.63 -2.32
C SER A 291 -15.55 9.60 -1.23
N ILE A 292 -16.47 8.66 -1.05
CA ILE A 292 -16.47 7.65 0.03
C ILE A 292 -15.42 6.59 -0.30
N SER A 293 -14.38 6.48 0.52
CA SER A 293 -13.07 6.01 0.07
C SER A 293 -12.56 4.78 0.81
N GLY A 294 -12.62 3.63 0.13
CA GLY A 294 -11.96 2.38 0.54
C GLY A 294 -10.46 2.32 0.21
N TYR A 295 -10.00 3.09 -0.79
CA TYR A 295 -8.60 3.04 -1.27
C TYR A 295 -7.56 3.08 -0.14
N HIS A 296 -7.78 3.96 0.83
CA HIS A 296 -6.86 4.23 1.94
C HIS A 296 -6.81 3.11 2.98
N MET A 297 -7.85 2.26 3.01
CA MET A 297 -7.94 1.10 3.89
C MET A 297 -7.18 -0.09 3.29
N GLN A 298 -7.27 -0.28 1.97
CA GLN A 298 -6.62 -1.40 1.27
C GLN A 298 -5.19 -1.09 0.81
N ALA A 299 -4.97 -0.04 0.03
CA ALA A 299 -3.83 0.00 -0.89
C ALA A 299 -2.94 1.25 -0.85
N ARG A 300 -2.97 2.06 0.21
CA ARG A 300 -2.06 3.21 0.29
C ARG A 300 -0.62 2.75 0.62
N GLY A 301 0.16 2.45 -0.42
CA GLY A 301 1.60 2.20 -0.31
C GLY A 301 2.35 3.41 0.21
N GLY A 302 3.37 3.18 1.03
CA GLY A 302 4.13 4.22 1.76
C GLY A 302 3.36 5.00 2.84
N LEU A 303 2.03 4.99 2.73
CA LEU A 303 1.10 6.06 3.00
C LEU A 303 0.14 6.08 4.22
N SER A 304 -0.08 5.00 4.96
CA SER A 304 -1.21 4.85 5.92
C SER A 304 -1.27 3.41 6.45
N MET A 305 -1.89 3.14 7.62
CA MET A 305 -2.32 1.80 8.06
C MET A 305 -3.28 1.15 7.06
N SER A 306 -2.73 0.55 6.00
CA SER A 306 -3.51 0.09 4.86
C SER A 306 -3.12 -1.32 4.42
N SER A 307 -3.95 -2.30 4.78
CA SER A 307 -3.91 -3.70 4.28
C SER A 307 -5.25 -4.40 4.46
N ALA A 308 -6.35 -3.63 4.50
CA ALA A 308 -7.68 -4.21 4.54
C ALA A 308 -7.82 -5.19 3.37
N THR A 309 -8.40 -6.36 3.65
CA THR A 309 -8.76 -7.28 2.58
C THR A 309 -9.86 -6.64 1.71
N PRO A 310 -10.00 -7.00 0.42
CA PRO A 310 -11.05 -6.48 -0.45
C PRO A 310 -12.45 -6.49 0.16
N THR A 311 -12.78 -7.51 0.94
CA THR A 311 -14.08 -7.63 1.63
C THR A 311 -14.20 -6.64 2.78
N LEU A 312 -13.13 -6.44 3.56
CA LEU A 312 -13.12 -5.48 4.67
C LEU A 312 -13.20 -4.03 4.15
N GLU A 313 -12.45 -3.72 3.09
CA GLU A 313 -12.55 -2.45 2.37
C GLU A 313 -13.99 -2.22 1.89
N LEU A 314 -14.58 -3.21 1.20
CA LEU A 314 -15.96 -3.14 0.73
C LEU A 314 -16.93 -2.83 1.87
N ALA A 315 -16.87 -3.60 2.97
CA ALA A 315 -17.79 -3.45 4.09
C ALA A 315 -17.71 -2.07 4.73
N TYR A 316 -16.51 -1.64 5.14
CA TYR A 316 -16.33 -0.38 5.85
C TYR A 316 -16.59 0.84 4.96
N THR A 317 -16.25 0.77 3.67
CA THR A 317 -16.56 1.85 2.73
C THR A 317 -18.08 2.03 2.56
N LEU A 318 -18.84 0.94 2.45
CA LEU A 318 -20.29 1.05 2.34
C LEU A 318 -20.92 1.49 3.68
N ALA A 319 -20.40 1.02 4.82
CA ALA A 319 -20.84 1.46 6.14
C ALA A 319 -20.60 2.97 6.36
N ASP A 320 -19.44 3.50 5.97
CA ASP A 320 -19.16 4.94 5.92
C ASP A 320 -20.23 5.66 5.07
N GLY A 321 -20.55 5.10 3.89
CA GLY A 321 -21.57 5.67 3.01
C GLY A 321 -22.98 5.74 3.63
N LEU A 322 -23.39 4.72 4.39
CA LEU A 322 -24.66 4.74 5.13
C LEU A 322 -24.65 5.82 6.22
N GLU A 323 -23.50 5.98 6.88
CA GLU A 323 -23.31 7.01 7.91
C GLU A 323 -23.38 8.43 7.33
N TYR A 324 -22.83 8.65 6.13
CA TYR A 324 -22.95 9.92 5.43
C TYR A 324 -24.38 10.22 4.96
N LEU A 325 -25.16 9.20 4.60
CA LEU A 325 -26.59 9.39 4.32
C LEU A 325 -27.38 9.76 5.58
N ARG A 326 -27.03 9.21 6.75
CA ARG A 326 -27.59 9.63 8.04
C ARG A 326 -27.21 11.08 8.36
N CYS A 327 -25.93 11.44 8.18
CA CYS A 327 -25.44 12.81 8.34
C CYS A 327 -26.19 13.83 7.47
N ALA A 328 -26.49 13.48 6.21
CA ALA A 328 -27.30 14.34 5.34
C ALA A 328 -28.71 14.57 5.91
N ARG A 329 -29.36 13.53 6.44
CA ARG A 329 -30.68 13.65 7.10
C ARG A 329 -30.62 14.53 8.34
N ASP A 330 -29.58 14.39 9.15
CA ASP A 330 -29.37 15.21 10.35
C ASP A 330 -29.08 16.68 10.00
N ALA A 331 -28.59 16.95 8.79
CA ALA A 331 -28.43 18.29 8.23
C ALA A 331 -29.72 18.82 7.56
N GLY A 332 -30.85 18.10 7.64
CA GLY A 332 -32.13 18.51 7.07
C GLY A 332 -32.30 18.22 5.58
N LEU A 333 -31.40 17.45 4.96
CA LEU A 333 -31.47 17.08 3.54
C LEU A 333 -32.18 15.73 3.36
N SER A 334 -32.89 15.58 2.25
CA SER A 334 -33.38 14.27 1.85
C SER A 334 -32.25 13.44 1.22
N VAL A 335 -32.41 12.12 1.21
CA VAL A 335 -31.45 11.21 0.54
C VAL A 335 -31.36 11.54 -0.96
N ASP A 336 -32.47 11.94 -1.57
CA ASP A 336 -32.53 12.31 -2.99
C ASP A 336 -31.73 13.60 -3.29
N ASP A 337 -31.51 14.48 -2.31
CA ASP A 337 -30.72 15.71 -2.48
C ASP A 337 -29.21 15.43 -2.58
N VAL A 338 -28.73 14.33 -1.97
CA VAL A 338 -27.29 14.05 -1.81
C VAL A 338 -26.84 12.78 -2.53
N ALA A 339 -27.62 11.69 -2.48
CA ALA A 339 -27.23 10.38 -3.02
C ALA A 339 -26.85 10.39 -4.52
N PRO A 340 -27.50 11.17 -5.41
CA PRO A 340 -27.07 11.29 -6.81
C PRO A 340 -25.69 11.93 -6.99
N ARG A 341 -25.16 12.60 -5.96
CA ARG A 341 -23.85 13.26 -5.94
C ARG A 341 -22.79 12.52 -5.13
N LEU A 342 -23.17 11.46 -4.41
CA LEU A 342 -22.18 10.57 -3.82
C LEU A 342 -21.39 9.84 -4.90
N SER A 343 -20.10 9.73 -4.65
CA SER A 343 -19.16 8.92 -5.42
C SER A 343 -18.30 8.10 -4.47
N PHE A 344 -17.74 7.00 -4.98
CA PHE A 344 -16.91 6.08 -4.23
C PHE A 344 -15.49 6.05 -4.76
N PHE A 345 -14.57 5.55 -3.95
CA PHE A 345 -13.18 5.41 -4.32
C PHE A 345 -12.55 4.13 -3.76
N PHE A 346 -12.39 3.13 -4.63
CA PHE A 346 -11.78 1.85 -4.27
C PHE A 346 -10.34 1.74 -4.73
N ALA A 347 -9.55 1.00 -3.97
CA ALA A 347 -8.27 0.49 -4.42
C ALA A 347 -8.42 -0.72 -5.33
N ILE A 348 -7.38 -1.05 -6.09
CA ILE A 348 -7.32 -2.26 -6.91
C ILE A 348 -5.94 -2.87 -6.75
N GLY A 349 -5.86 -3.97 -6.00
CA GLY A 349 -4.62 -4.74 -5.80
C GLY A 349 -4.45 -5.92 -6.76
N MET A 350 -3.38 -6.68 -6.55
CA MET A 350 -2.96 -7.78 -7.43
C MET A 350 -3.90 -9.00 -7.45
N ASN A 351 -4.89 -9.10 -6.55
CA ASN A 351 -5.84 -10.20 -6.55
C ASN A 351 -6.98 -9.96 -7.56
N PHE A 352 -6.62 -10.04 -8.84
CA PHE A 352 -7.40 -9.65 -10.00
C PHE A 352 -8.91 -9.96 -9.91
N PHE A 353 -9.27 -11.24 -9.72
CA PHE A 353 -10.68 -11.64 -9.69
C PHE A 353 -11.41 -11.16 -8.44
N SER A 354 -10.73 -11.05 -7.30
CA SER A 354 -11.34 -10.52 -6.08
C SER A 354 -11.65 -9.03 -6.22
N GLU A 355 -10.81 -8.26 -6.92
CA GLU A 355 -11.09 -6.85 -7.18
C GLU A 355 -12.25 -6.64 -8.16
N VAL A 356 -12.32 -7.45 -9.22
CA VAL A 356 -13.49 -7.46 -10.12
C VAL A 356 -14.76 -7.78 -9.32
N ALA A 357 -14.73 -8.84 -8.51
CA ALA A 357 -15.87 -9.25 -7.70
C ALA A 357 -16.27 -8.20 -6.66
N LYS A 358 -15.28 -7.50 -6.05
CA LYS A 358 -15.49 -6.40 -5.11
C LYS A 358 -16.33 -5.29 -5.72
N LEU A 359 -15.95 -4.79 -6.91
CA LEU A 359 -16.67 -3.68 -7.54
C LEU A 359 -18.10 -4.07 -7.94
N ARG A 360 -18.31 -5.31 -8.37
CA ARG A 360 -19.64 -5.87 -8.68
C ARG A 360 -20.51 -6.00 -7.42
N ALA A 361 -19.95 -6.56 -6.35
CA ALA A 361 -20.60 -6.71 -5.06
C ALA A 361 -20.93 -5.35 -4.43
N ALA A 362 -20.04 -4.37 -4.54
CA ALA A 362 -20.24 -3.00 -4.03
C ALA A 362 -21.52 -2.38 -4.59
N ARG A 363 -21.73 -2.46 -5.90
CA ARG A 363 -22.93 -1.89 -6.54
C ARG A 363 -24.20 -2.56 -6.06
N ARG A 364 -24.21 -3.90 -6.04
CA ARG A 364 -25.37 -4.69 -5.60
C ARG A 364 -25.74 -4.39 -4.15
N LEU A 365 -24.74 -4.44 -3.28
CA LEU A 365 -24.91 -4.26 -1.85
C LEU A 365 -25.33 -2.83 -1.52
N TRP A 366 -24.72 -1.81 -2.14
CA TRP A 366 -25.12 -0.41 -1.99
C TRP A 366 -26.57 -0.19 -2.43
N ALA A 367 -26.93 -0.64 -3.64
CA ALA A 367 -28.28 -0.45 -4.18
C ALA A 367 -29.35 -1.06 -3.25
N ARG A 368 -29.09 -2.26 -2.73
CA ARG A 368 -29.97 -2.94 -1.77
C ARG A 368 -30.07 -2.18 -0.45
N LEU A 369 -28.93 -1.86 0.17
CA LEU A 369 -28.87 -1.18 1.48
C LEU A 369 -29.54 0.20 1.44
N VAL A 370 -29.29 1.00 0.40
CA VAL A 370 -29.91 2.32 0.26
C VAL A 370 -31.41 2.20 0.08
N LYS A 371 -31.86 1.27 -0.76
CA LYS A 371 -33.29 1.02 -0.98
C LYS A 371 -34.00 0.60 0.31
N GLU A 372 -33.44 -0.36 1.03
CA GLU A 372 -34.02 -0.93 2.27
C GLU A 372 -34.01 0.08 3.43
N LYS A 373 -32.91 0.80 3.64
CA LYS A 373 -32.73 1.67 4.82
C LYS A 373 -33.24 3.10 4.62
N PHE A 374 -33.30 3.59 3.38
CA PHE A 374 -33.59 5.01 3.10
C PHE A 374 -34.73 5.25 2.12
N SER A 375 -35.15 4.25 1.34
CA SER A 375 -36.30 4.32 0.43
C SER A 375 -36.33 5.60 -0.46
N PRO A 376 -35.25 5.91 -1.21
CA PRO A 376 -35.21 7.10 -2.06
C PRO A 376 -36.25 7.03 -3.19
N LYS A 377 -36.67 8.20 -3.69
CA LYS A 377 -37.64 8.30 -4.79
C LYS A 377 -36.97 8.22 -6.16
N ASP A 378 -35.75 8.75 -6.30
CA ASP A 378 -34.98 8.67 -7.53
C ASP A 378 -34.14 7.38 -7.55
N GLU A 379 -34.31 6.56 -8.58
CA GLU A 379 -33.54 5.34 -8.77
C GLU A 379 -32.02 5.63 -8.92
N LYS A 380 -31.63 6.83 -9.34
CA LYS A 380 -30.21 7.26 -9.43
C LYS A 380 -29.50 7.25 -8.08
N CYS A 381 -30.25 7.37 -6.97
CA CYS A 381 -29.73 7.28 -5.61
C CYS A 381 -29.16 5.90 -5.30
N LEU A 382 -29.64 4.86 -6.00
CA LEU A 382 -29.24 3.47 -5.80
C LEU A 382 -27.96 3.10 -6.58
N ALA A 383 -27.57 3.91 -7.57
CA ALA A 383 -26.41 3.62 -8.40
C ALA A 383 -25.11 4.03 -7.69
N LEU A 384 -24.23 3.06 -7.42
CA LEU A 384 -22.87 3.31 -6.96
C LEU A 384 -21.96 3.65 -8.15
N ARG A 385 -21.36 4.84 -8.11
CA ARG A 385 -20.37 5.33 -9.10
C ARG A 385 -19.03 5.45 -8.42
N THR A 386 -17.97 4.89 -9.00
CA THR A 386 -16.67 4.79 -8.36
C THR A 386 -15.52 5.30 -9.22
N HIS A 387 -14.59 5.96 -8.55
CA HIS A 387 -13.19 6.06 -8.97
C HIS A 387 -12.44 4.82 -8.50
N CYS A 388 -11.41 4.41 -9.23
CA CYS A 388 -10.46 3.40 -8.79
C CYS A 388 -9.03 3.93 -8.91
N GLN A 389 -8.17 3.50 -8.00
CA GLN A 389 -6.72 3.69 -8.11
C GLN A 389 -6.02 2.34 -7.94
N THR A 390 -5.04 2.06 -8.79
CA THR A 390 -4.15 0.90 -8.65
C THR A 390 -3.41 0.96 -7.32
N SER A 391 -2.98 -0.17 -6.78
CA SER A 391 -2.46 -0.21 -5.42
C SER A 391 -1.08 0.44 -5.32
N GLY A 392 -0.94 1.51 -4.54
CA GLY A 392 0.40 2.05 -4.24
C GLY A 392 1.23 1.04 -3.44
N TYR A 393 0.58 0.19 -2.64
CA TYR A 393 1.25 -0.79 -1.79
C TYR A 393 1.81 -1.98 -2.57
N SER A 394 1.21 -2.35 -3.70
CA SER A 394 1.72 -3.46 -4.52
C SER A 394 3.03 -3.11 -5.26
N LEU A 395 3.35 -1.82 -5.36
CA LEU A 395 4.55 -1.33 -6.00
C LEU A 395 5.79 -1.65 -5.16
N THR A 396 6.85 -2.09 -5.82
CA THR A 396 8.12 -2.44 -5.18
C THR A 396 9.18 -1.38 -5.47
N ALA A 397 9.96 -1.01 -4.45
CA ALA A 397 11.15 -0.18 -4.64
C ALA A 397 12.27 -0.96 -5.35
N GLN A 398 12.33 -2.27 -5.12
CA GLN A 398 13.21 -3.20 -5.81
C GLN A 398 12.65 -3.54 -7.19
N GLU A 399 13.51 -3.55 -8.21
CA GLU A 399 13.14 -3.83 -9.60
C GLU A 399 11.85 -3.11 -10.06
N PRO A 400 11.84 -1.77 -9.98
CA PRO A 400 10.61 -0.97 -10.09
C PRO A 400 9.92 -1.09 -11.45
N HIS A 401 10.63 -1.49 -12.52
CA HIS A 401 10.03 -1.79 -13.82
C HIS A 401 8.97 -2.92 -13.77
N ASN A 402 9.06 -3.86 -12.82
CA ASN A 402 8.01 -4.86 -12.59
C ASN A 402 6.65 -4.21 -12.25
N ASN A 403 6.66 -2.98 -11.71
CA ASN A 403 5.46 -2.25 -11.37
C ASN A 403 4.64 -1.85 -12.60
N ILE A 404 5.24 -1.70 -13.78
CA ILE A 404 4.50 -1.45 -15.03
C ILE A 404 3.51 -2.59 -15.29
N ILE A 405 3.96 -3.83 -15.06
CA ILE A 405 3.14 -5.04 -15.23
C ILE A 405 2.06 -5.11 -14.14
N ARG A 406 2.44 -4.82 -12.87
CA ARG A 406 1.49 -4.79 -11.75
C ARG A 406 0.35 -3.79 -11.99
N THR A 407 0.69 -2.54 -12.26
CA THR A 407 -0.28 -1.48 -12.56
C THR A 407 -1.15 -1.85 -13.75
N THR A 408 -0.62 -2.51 -14.78
CA THR A 408 -1.42 -2.95 -15.94
C THR A 408 -2.46 -4.00 -15.55
N VAL A 409 -2.08 -5.00 -14.74
CA VAL A 409 -3.00 -6.04 -14.25
C VAL A 409 -4.09 -5.44 -13.35
N GLU A 410 -3.71 -4.53 -12.46
CA GLU A 410 -4.63 -3.82 -11.57
C GLU A 410 -5.59 -2.91 -12.36
N ALA A 411 -5.08 -2.15 -13.33
CA ALA A 411 -5.91 -1.34 -14.22
C ALA A 411 -6.94 -2.19 -14.97
N MET A 412 -6.54 -3.35 -15.49
CA MET A 412 -7.44 -4.27 -16.17
C MET A 412 -8.54 -4.81 -15.24
N ALA A 413 -8.23 -5.12 -13.97
CA ALA A 413 -9.23 -5.51 -12.99
C ALA A 413 -10.23 -4.38 -12.69
N ALA A 414 -9.75 -3.14 -12.58
CA ALA A 414 -10.60 -1.96 -12.36
C ALA A 414 -11.59 -1.74 -13.50
N VAL A 415 -11.10 -1.86 -14.74
CA VAL A 415 -11.90 -1.71 -15.97
C VAL A 415 -12.92 -2.85 -16.07
N LEU A 416 -12.50 -4.10 -15.94
CA LEU A 416 -13.43 -5.25 -16.03
C LEU A 416 -14.44 -5.29 -14.89
N GLY A 417 -14.11 -4.69 -13.74
CA GLY A 417 -15.05 -4.48 -12.64
C GLY A 417 -16.01 -3.30 -12.85
N GLY A 418 -15.86 -2.50 -13.92
CA GLY A 418 -16.79 -1.45 -14.32
C GLY A 418 -16.63 -0.11 -13.59
N THR A 419 -15.39 0.36 -13.36
CA THR A 419 -15.10 1.69 -12.79
C THR A 419 -15.52 2.88 -13.67
N GLN A 420 -15.82 4.05 -13.09
CA GLN A 420 -16.20 5.25 -13.86
C GLN A 420 -14.99 6.15 -14.17
N SER A 421 -13.94 6.07 -13.35
CA SER A 421 -12.67 6.75 -13.61
C SER A 421 -11.52 6.00 -12.97
N LEU A 422 -10.32 6.11 -13.53
CA LEU A 422 -9.17 5.32 -13.10
C LEU A 422 -7.91 6.17 -12.98
N HIS A 423 -7.20 5.96 -11.88
CA HIS A 423 -5.82 6.36 -11.67
C HIS A 423 -4.93 5.11 -11.78
N THR A 424 -3.89 5.20 -12.59
CA THR A 424 -2.82 4.20 -12.67
C THR A 424 -1.53 4.79 -12.10
N ASN A 425 -0.93 4.13 -11.11
CA ASN A 425 0.29 4.62 -10.47
C ASN A 425 1.48 4.46 -11.42
N SER A 426 2.43 5.39 -11.32
CA SER A 426 3.73 5.30 -11.96
C SER A 426 4.62 4.24 -11.30
N PHE A 427 5.54 3.68 -12.09
CA PHE A 427 6.36 2.54 -11.66
C PHE A 427 7.38 2.89 -10.56
N ASP A 428 7.66 4.17 -10.36
CA ASP A 428 8.64 4.75 -9.42
C ASP A 428 8.01 5.26 -8.10
N GLU A 429 6.69 5.17 -7.93
CA GLU A 429 5.97 5.71 -6.76
C GLU A 429 6.25 5.00 -5.43
N ALA A 430 6.89 3.82 -5.47
CA ALA A 430 7.39 3.17 -4.25
C ALA A 430 8.62 3.90 -3.65
N ILE A 431 9.22 4.82 -4.41
CA ILE A 431 10.50 5.48 -4.09
C ILE A 431 10.32 7.00 -3.99
N ALA A 432 9.67 7.62 -4.97
CA ALA A 432 9.54 9.08 -5.08
C ALA A 432 8.26 9.48 -5.84
N LEU A 433 8.01 10.80 -5.95
CA LEU A 433 6.95 11.29 -6.83
C LEU A 433 7.26 11.00 -8.31
N PRO A 434 6.24 10.81 -9.17
CA PRO A 434 6.42 10.52 -10.58
C PRO A 434 7.25 11.56 -11.34
N THR A 435 8.03 11.08 -12.30
CA THR A 435 8.66 11.90 -13.35
C THR A 435 7.69 12.11 -14.52
N ASP A 436 8.02 13.02 -15.44
CA ASP A 436 7.28 13.18 -16.70
C ASP A 436 7.21 11.86 -17.49
N PHE A 437 8.30 11.07 -17.48
CA PHE A 437 8.38 9.78 -18.18
C PHE A 437 7.46 8.74 -17.55
N SER A 438 7.57 8.54 -16.23
CA SER A 438 6.79 7.53 -15.54
C SER A 438 5.29 7.86 -15.51
N ALA A 439 4.93 9.14 -15.34
CA ALA A 439 3.55 9.61 -15.45
C ALA A 439 2.99 9.45 -16.87
N GLY A 440 3.81 9.66 -17.89
CA GLY A 440 3.47 9.40 -19.30
C GLY A 440 3.13 7.93 -19.54
N LEU A 441 3.97 7.01 -19.04
CA LEU A 441 3.73 5.56 -19.13
C LEU A 441 2.46 5.14 -18.41
N ALA A 442 2.25 5.62 -17.18
CA ALA A 442 1.05 5.31 -16.41
C ALA A 442 -0.23 5.72 -17.17
N ARG A 443 -0.25 6.92 -17.76
CA ARG A 443 -1.38 7.35 -18.62
C ARG A 443 -1.55 6.44 -19.84
N SER A 444 -0.46 6.09 -20.52
CA SER A 444 -0.49 5.22 -21.70
C SER A 444 -1.04 3.83 -21.41
N THR A 445 -0.82 3.27 -20.21
CA THR A 445 -1.46 2.01 -19.79
C THR A 445 -2.98 2.07 -19.96
N GLN A 446 -3.63 3.15 -19.54
CA GLN A 446 -5.09 3.29 -19.68
C GLN A 446 -5.52 3.53 -21.13
N LEU A 447 -4.75 4.32 -21.90
CA LEU A 447 -5.04 4.58 -23.31
C LEU A 447 -4.99 3.30 -24.14
N ILE A 448 -3.96 2.46 -23.93
CA ILE A 448 -3.85 1.15 -24.60
C ILE A 448 -5.03 0.25 -24.22
N LEU A 449 -5.39 0.19 -22.93
CA LEU A 449 -6.56 -0.58 -22.49
C LEU A 449 -7.85 -0.10 -23.18
N ALA A 450 -8.05 1.21 -23.30
CA ALA A 450 -9.26 1.78 -23.87
C ALA A 450 -9.35 1.63 -25.40
N GLU A 451 -8.24 1.80 -26.12
CA GLU A 451 -8.22 1.97 -27.59
C GLU A 451 -7.76 0.72 -28.35
N GLU A 452 -6.95 -0.16 -27.75
CA GLU A 452 -6.30 -1.28 -28.49
C GLU A 452 -6.82 -2.66 -28.10
N THR A 453 -7.32 -2.84 -26.87
CA THR A 453 -7.63 -4.19 -26.35
C THR A 453 -9.01 -4.73 -26.73
N GLY A 454 -9.93 -3.88 -27.18
CA GLY A 454 -11.34 -4.24 -27.40
C GLY A 454 -12.16 -4.45 -26.11
N ILE A 455 -11.59 -4.19 -24.92
CA ILE A 455 -12.30 -4.35 -23.63
C ILE A 455 -13.56 -3.46 -23.54
N CYS A 456 -13.58 -2.33 -24.24
CA CYS A 456 -14.72 -1.41 -24.26
C CYS A 456 -15.91 -1.91 -25.11
N ASP A 457 -15.74 -2.97 -25.92
CA ASP A 457 -16.75 -3.40 -26.90
C ASP A 457 -17.94 -4.15 -26.27
N VAL A 458 -17.79 -4.65 -25.03
CA VAL A 458 -18.82 -5.42 -24.32
C VAL A 458 -18.95 -4.95 -22.88
N ALA A 459 -20.18 -4.67 -22.43
CA ALA A 459 -20.46 -4.34 -21.04
C ALA A 459 -20.43 -5.59 -20.14
N ASP A 460 -19.70 -5.52 -19.02
CA ASP A 460 -19.50 -6.60 -18.03
C ASP A 460 -19.19 -7.97 -18.69
N PRO A 461 -18.07 -8.09 -19.41
CA PRO A 461 -17.73 -9.30 -20.18
C PRO A 461 -17.47 -10.53 -19.30
N LEU A 462 -17.32 -10.34 -17.98
CA LEU A 462 -17.14 -11.43 -17.01
C LEU A 462 -18.47 -11.92 -16.42
N GLY A 463 -19.60 -11.25 -16.69
CA GLY A 463 -20.92 -11.68 -16.26
C GLY A 463 -21.29 -13.05 -16.83
N GLY A 464 -21.78 -13.94 -15.97
CA GLY A 464 -22.05 -15.34 -16.29
C GLY A 464 -20.88 -16.31 -16.07
N SER A 465 -19.67 -15.82 -15.78
CA SER A 465 -18.57 -16.68 -15.34
C SER A 465 -18.89 -17.34 -14.00
N TYR A 466 -18.93 -18.68 -13.96
CA TYR A 466 -19.29 -19.44 -12.75
C TYR A 466 -18.46 -19.03 -11.52
N TYR A 467 -17.17 -18.78 -11.73
CA TYR A 467 -16.29 -18.37 -10.65
C TYR A 467 -16.53 -16.92 -10.21
N VAL A 468 -16.63 -15.97 -11.15
CA VAL A 468 -16.78 -14.54 -10.79
C VAL A 468 -18.14 -14.29 -10.14
N GLU A 469 -19.21 -14.94 -10.61
CA GLU A 469 -20.53 -14.80 -9.98
C GLU A 469 -20.56 -15.36 -8.56
N ARG A 470 -20.00 -16.56 -8.35
CA ARG A 470 -19.87 -17.12 -7.00
C ARG A 470 -19.01 -16.23 -6.11
N LEU A 471 -17.87 -15.77 -6.59
CA LEU A 471 -16.97 -14.91 -5.82
C LEU A 471 -17.65 -13.59 -5.44
N THR A 472 -18.41 -12.97 -6.37
CA THR A 472 -19.21 -11.77 -6.07
C THR A 472 -20.24 -12.03 -4.98
N ALA A 473 -20.96 -13.16 -5.02
CA ALA A 473 -21.94 -13.51 -4.00
C ALA A 473 -21.30 -13.79 -2.61
N GLU A 474 -20.17 -14.50 -2.58
CA GLU A 474 -19.43 -14.77 -1.33
C GLU A 474 -18.89 -13.46 -0.69
N MET A 475 -18.34 -12.56 -1.51
CA MET A 475 -17.87 -11.26 -1.03
C MET A 475 -19.02 -10.38 -0.54
N GLU A 476 -20.16 -10.38 -1.24
CA GLU A 476 -21.37 -9.68 -0.80
C GLU A 476 -21.85 -10.18 0.56
N ALA A 477 -21.95 -11.49 0.76
CA ALA A 477 -22.41 -12.08 2.02
C ALA A 477 -21.49 -11.72 3.19
N ARG A 478 -20.16 -11.82 2.99
CA ARG A 478 -19.17 -11.51 4.04
C ARG A 478 -19.11 -10.02 4.35
N ALA A 479 -19.17 -9.16 3.33
CA ALA A 479 -19.23 -7.72 3.54
C ALA A 479 -20.54 -7.32 4.24
N GLY A 480 -21.66 -7.95 3.88
CA GLY A 480 -22.94 -7.77 4.56
C GLY A 480 -22.86 -8.07 6.05
N ALA A 481 -22.25 -9.20 6.45
CA ALA A 481 -22.07 -9.55 7.85
C ALA A 481 -21.22 -8.53 8.64
N LEU A 482 -20.18 -7.98 8.02
CA LEU A 482 -19.35 -6.92 8.62
C LEU A 482 -20.12 -5.59 8.74
N ILE A 483 -20.95 -5.26 7.75
CA ILE A 483 -21.82 -4.08 7.82
C ILE A 483 -22.86 -4.27 8.95
N ASP A 484 -23.44 -5.46 9.10
CA ASP A 484 -24.40 -5.75 10.16
C ASP A 484 -23.75 -5.65 11.56
N GLU A 485 -22.48 -6.07 11.72
CA GLU A 485 -21.69 -5.86 12.94
C GLU A 485 -21.58 -4.37 13.27
N VAL A 486 -21.21 -3.54 12.29
CA VAL A 486 -21.10 -2.07 12.45
C VAL A 486 -22.46 -1.43 12.76
N GLU A 487 -23.52 -1.82 12.06
CA GLU A 487 -24.87 -1.32 12.32
C GLU A 487 -25.37 -1.71 13.72
N GLY A 488 -25.00 -2.91 14.20
CA GLY A 488 -25.29 -3.37 15.57
C GLY A 488 -24.61 -2.54 16.67
N MET A 489 -23.52 -1.85 16.34
CA MET A 489 -22.83 -0.92 17.25
C MET A 489 -23.41 0.51 17.23
N GLY A 490 -24.42 0.76 16.39
CA GLY A 490 -25.01 2.09 16.22
C GLY A 490 -24.48 2.87 15.01
N GLY A 491 -23.76 2.21 14.09
CA GLY A 491 -23.22 2.81 12.88
C GLY A 491 -21.71 3.06 12.94
N MET A 492 -21.17 3.55 11.83
CA MET A 492 -19.73 3.57 11.59
C MET A 492 -18.99 4.60 12.47
N THR A 493 -19.65 5.71 12.81
CA THR A 493 -19.09 6.71 13.76
C THR A 493 -18.82 6.08 15.13
N GLU A 494 -19.77 5.34 15.68
CA GLU A 494 -19.63 4.71 17.00
C GLU A 494 -18.66 3.52 16.95
N ALA A 495 -18.64 2.76 15.85
CA ALA A 495 -17.64 1.71 15.63
C ALA A 495 -16.20 2.27 15.61
N ILE A 496 -15.99 3.44 14.99
CA ILE A 496 -14.69 4.13 14.99
C ILE A 496 -14.31 4.61 16.40
N VAL A 497 -15.25 5.21 17.15
CA VAL A 497 -15.01 5.64 18.53
C VAL A 497 -14.62 4.45 19.42
N ALA A 498 -15.21 3.28 19.18
CA ALA A 498 -14.86 2.04 19.85
C ALA A 498 -13.55 1.40 19.35
N GLY A 499 -12.93 1.92 18.29
CA GLY A 499 -11.65 1.43 17.75
C GLY A 499 -11.71 0.17 16.89
N LEU A 500 -12.90 -0.41 16.67
CA LEU A 500 -13.05 -1.71 16.00
C LEU A 500 -12.50 -1.72 14.56
N PRO A 501 -12.87 -0.78 13.66
CA PRO A 501 -12.42 -0.82 12.27
C PRO A 501 -10.91 -0.76 12.15
N LYS A 502 -10.28 0.13 12.93
CA LYS A 502 -8.84 0.30 12.95
C LYS A 502 -8.16 -1.00 13.35
N LEU A 503 -8.55 -1.60 14.47
CA LEU A 503 -8.00 -2.86 14.98
C LEU A 503 -8.03 -3.98 13.93
N LYS A 504 -9.19 -4.21 13.26
CA LYS A 504 -9.29 -5.26 12.22
C LYS A 504 -8.35 -5.02 11.05
N ILE A 505 -8.15 -3.76 10.65
CA ILE A 505 -7.21 -3.39 9.58
C ILE A 505 -5.76 -3.65 10.03
N GLU A 506 -5.43 -3.36 11.30
CA GLU A 506 -4.08 -3.62 11.84
C GLU A 506 -3.77 -5.12 11.87
N GLU A 507 -4.73 -5.95 12.27
CA GLU A 507 -4.60 -7.41 12.25
C GLU A 507 -4.38 -7.95 10.83
N CYS A 508 -5.11 -7.41 9.84
CA CYS A 508 -4.88 -7.74 8.43
C CYS A 508 -3.46 -7.38 7.99
N ALA A 509 -2.95 -6.20 8.36
CA ALA A 509 -1.59 -5.78 8.03
C ALA A 509 -0.52 -6.66 8.67
N ALA A 510 -0.67 -7.00 9.96
CA ALA A 510 0.25 -7.88 10.68
C ALA A 510 0.29 -9.28 10.06
N ARG A 511 -0.88 -9.87 9.76
CA ARG A 511 -0.99 -11.18 9.09
C ARG A 511 -0.35 -11.17 7.71
N GLN A 512 -0.61 -10.14 6.92
CA GLN A 512 -0.04 -10.00 5.59
C GLN A 512 1.49 -9.86 5.64
N GLN A 513 2.03 -9.05 6.54
CA GLN A 513 3.48 -8.92 6.67
C GLN A 513 4.12 -10.25 7.10
N ALA A 514 3.53 -10.97 8.03
CA ALA A 514 4.03 -12.28 8.44
C ALA A 514 4.05 -13.28 7.26
N HIS A 515 3.02 -13.26 6.39
CA HIS A 515 2.99 -14.08 5.18
C HIS A 515 4.08 -13.71 4.16
N ILE A 516 4.39 -12.41 4.02
CA ILE A 516 5.45 -11.93 3.14
C ILE A 516 6.83 -12.31 3.71
N ASP A 517 7.04 -12.08 5.00
CA ASP A 517 8.29 -12.36 5.69
C ASP A 517 8.59 -13.85 5.74
N ALA A 518 7.57 -14.70 5.87
CA ALA A 518 7.67 -16.16 5.79
C ALA A 518 7.77 -16.70 4.35
N GLY A 519 7.64 -15.85 3.33
CA GLY A 519 7.70 -16.24 1.92
C GLY A 519 6.46 -16.98 1.39
N ARG A 520 5.38 -17.07 2.18
CA ARG A 520 4.09 -17.65 1.75
C ARG A 520 3.36 -16.76 0.75
N GLN A 521 3.43 -15.45 0.92
CA GLN A 521 3.02 -14.48 -0.09
C GLN A 521 4.24 -14.05 -0.90
N VAL A 522 4.28 -14.41 -2.18
CA VAL A 522 5.40 -14.09 -3.07
C VAL A 522 5.28 -12.66 -3.59
N ILE A 523 6.40 -11.93 -3.48
CA ILE A 523 6.60 -10.63 -4.14
C ILE A 523 7.86 -10.75 -5.01
N VAL A 524 7.65 -10.84 -6.32
CA VAL A 524 8.71 -10.98 -7.33
C VAL A 524 9.68 -9.79 -7.27
N GLY A 525 10.98 -10.08 -7.21
CA GLY A 525 12.05 -9.09 -7.10
C GLY A 525 12.34 -8.62 -5.67
N VAL A 526 11.53 -9.07 -4.69
CA VAL A 526 11.69 -8.71 -3.26
C VAL A 526 12.05 -9.94 -2.42
N ASN A 527 11.08 -10.82 -2.14
CA ASN A 527 11.31 -12.01 -1.32
C ASN A 527 11.56 -13.28 -2.15
N LYS A 528 11.31 -13.23 -3.46
CA LYS A 528 11.59 -14.32 -4.39
C LYS A 528 12.06 -13.76 -5.73
N TYR A 529 13.02 -14.44 -6.33
CA TYR A 529 13.65 -14.02 -7.60
C TYR A 529 14.35 -12.66 -7.51
N ALA A 530 14.77 -12.23 -6.31
CA ALA A 530 15.59 -11.04 -6.16
C ALA A 530 16.97 -11.26 -6.79
N LYS A 531 17.47 -10.27 -7.54
CA LYS A 531 18.84 -10.28 -8.07
C LYS A 531 19.87 -10.19 -6.93
N GLU A 532 20.97 -10.94 -7.03
CA GLU A 532 22.09 -10.82 -6.10
C GLU A 532 22.76 -9.46 -6.23
N GLY A 533 23.05 -8.80 -5.10
CA GLY A 533 23.76 -7.52 -5.09
C GLY A 533 22.94 -6.33 -5.58
N ASN A 534 21.60 -6.38 -5.44
CA ASN A 534 20.64 -5.37 -5.91
C ASN A 534 20.89 -3.97 -5.28
N GLN A 535 21.94 -3.28 -5.73
CA GLN A 535 21.99 -1.83 -5.78
C GLN A 535 20.92 -1.46 -6.81
N GLY A 536 19.86 -0.77 -6.39
CA GLY A 536 18.76 -0.44 -7.29
C GLY A 536 19.28 0.23 -8.56
N GLU A 537 18.59 0.03 -9.69
CA GLU A 537 18.87 0.88 -10.85
C GLU A 537 18.75 2.34 -10.39
N ALA A 538 19.78 3.15 -10.66
CA ALA A 538 19.75 4.57 -10.34
C ALA A 538 18.61 5.21 -11.14
N LEU A 539 17.47 5.41 -10.47
CA LEU A 539 16.34 6.13 -11.02
C LEU A 539 16.56 7.61 -10.81
N ASP A 540 16.19 8.39 -11.82
CA ASP A 540 16.06 9.83 -11.68
C ASP A 540 14.86 10.12 -10.77
N VAL A 541 15.14 10.34 -9.49
CA VAL A 541 14.12 10.64 -8.48
C VAL A 541 13.98 12.14 -8.31
N ARG A 542 12.73 12.60 -8.32
CA ARG A 542 12.46 14.02 -8.14
C ARG A 542 12.81 14.46 -6.71
N LYS A 543 13.74 15.41 -6.58
CA LYS A 543 14.09 16.04 -5.31
C LYS A 543 13.29 17.33 -5.11
N ILE A 544 12.70 17.47 -3.93
CA ILE A 544 11.97 18.67 -3.51
C ILE A 544 12.88 19.50 -2.60
N ASP A 545 13.07 20.79 -2.93
CA ASP A 545 13.71 21.75 -2.03
C ASP A 545 12.67 22.40 -1.12
N ASN A 546 12.36 21.73 -0.01
CA ASN A 546 11.44 22.24 1.02
C ASN A 546 11.84 23.63 1.54
N THR A 547 13.14 23.93 1.62
CA THR A 547 13.60 25.21 2.17
C THR A 547 13.21 26.37 1.26
N ALA A 548 13.34 26.19 -0.05
CA ALA A 548 12.90 27.19 -1.03
C ALA A 548 11.38 27.39 -1.00
N VAL A 549 10.60 26.30 -0.94
CA VAL A 549 9.13 26.37 -0.88
C VAL A 549 8.66 27.05 0.40
N LEU A 550 9.22 26.67 1.56
CA LEU A 550 8.89 27.26 2.85
C LEU A 550 9.17 28.76 2.88
N ARG A 551 10.30 29.21 2.32
CA ARG A 551 10.64 30.63 2.23
C ARG A 551 9.61 31.39 1.35
N ALA A 552 9.25 30.82 0.21
CA ALA A 552 8.29 31.43 -0.69
C ALA A 552 6.88 31.55 -0.06
N GLN A 553 6.39 30.49 0.59
CA GLN A 553 5.11 30.52 1.30
C GLN A 553 5.10 31.55 2.44
N LYS A 554 6.17 31.60 3.25
CA LYS A 554 6.28 32.62 4.31
C LYS A 554 6.20 34.05 3.79
N ALA A 555 6.90 34.34 2.69
CA ALA A 555 6.84 35.65 2.05
C ALA A 555 5.43 35.97 1.50
N ARG A 556 4.74 34.99 0.91
CA ARG A 556 3.34 35.13 0.48
C ARG A 556 2.39 35.40 1.65
N LEU A 557 2.50 34.63 2.72
CA LEU A 557 1.72 34.80 3.95
C LEU A 557 1.91 36.20 4.55
N GLU A 558 3.15 36.67 4.63
CA GLU A 558 3.46 38.03 5.11
C GLU A 558 2.81 39.11 4.24
N ALA A 559 2.88 38.97 2.91
CA ALA A 559 2.24 39.88 1.98
C ALA A 559 0.71 39.90 2.12
N VAL A 560 0.08 38.72 2.25
CA VAL A 560 -1.37 38.57 2.46
C VAL A 560 -1.79 39.22 3.77
N ARG A 561 -1.10 38.93 4.88
CA ARG A 561 -1.42 39.47 6.20
C ARG A 561 -1.22 40.99 6.29
N THR A 562 -0.24 41.53 5.55
CA THR A 562 0.04 42.98 5.50
C THR A 562 -0.96 43.76 4.65
N SER A 563 -1.50 43.16 3.59
CA SER A 563 -2.35 43.86 2.61
C SER A 563 -3.86 43.72 2.86
N ARG A 564 -4.28 42.73 3.66
CA ARG A 564 -5.71 42.48 3.94
C ARG A 564 -6.32 43.46 4.94
N ASP A 565 -7.64 43.52 4.96
CA ASP A 565 -8.40 44.20 6.01
C ASP A 565 -8.46 43.32 7.27
N GLY A 566 -7.65 43.67 8.27
CA GLY A 566 -7.58 42.91 9.53
C GLY A 566 -8.90 42.84 10.29
N ALA A 567 -9.68 43.93 10.31
CA ALA A 567 -10.94 43.97 11.04
C ALA A 567 -12.00 43.07 10.39
N ALA A 568 -12.03 43.02 9.05
CA ALA A 568 -12.91 42.13 8.31
C ALA A 568 -12.57 40.64 8.56
N VAL A 569 -11.27 40.30 8.62
CA VAL A 569 -10.81 38.94 8.95
C VAL A 569 -11.23 38.55 10.36
N GLU A 570 -10.93 39.38 11.36
CA GLU A 570 -11.28 39.12 12.76
C GLU A 570 -12.79 38.91 12.93
N ALA A 571 -13.62 39.75 12.30
CA ALA A 571 -15.07 39.61 12.34
C ALA A 571 -15.56 38.30 11.70
N ALA A 572 -14.99 37.90 10.56
CA ALA A 572 -15.34 36.65 9.88
C ALA A 572 -14.94 35.40 10.69
N LEU A 573 -13.76 35.42 11.30
CA LEU A 573 -13.27 34.32 12.16
C LEU A 573 -14.09 34.22 13.44
N ALA A 574 -14.45 35.34 14.07
CA ALA A 574 -15.31 35.36 15.25
C ALA A 574 -16.71 34.80 14.95
N ALA A 575 -17.27 35.11 13.77
CA ALA A 575 -18.54 34.53 13.34
C ALA A 575 -18.45 33.01 13.14
N LEU A 576 -17.33 32.51 12.61
CA LEU A 576 -17.10 31.08 12.42
C LEU A 576 -16.94 30.35 13.76
N GLU A 577 -16.19 30.92 14.72
CA GLU A 577 -16.03 30.38 16.07
C GLU A 577 -17.38 30.33 16.83
N ALA A 578 -18.17 31.40 16.74
CA ALA A 578 -19.51 31.44 17.32
C ALA A 578 -20.42 30.36 16.70
N ALA A 579 -20.37 30.20 15.38
CA ALA A 579 -21.13 29.19 14.65
C ALA A 579 -20.77 27.76 15.07
N ALA A 580 -19.50 27.48 15.36
CA ALA A 580 -19.04 26.16 15.82
C ALA A 580 -19.68 25.71 17.15
N SER A 581 -20.22 26.65 17.93
CA SER A 581 -20.84 26.39 19.23
C SER A 581 -22.38 26.31 19.21
N THR A 582 -23.03 26.65 18.09
CA THR A 582 -24.50 26.57 17.96
C THR A 582 -24.97 25.26 17.32
N VAL A 583 -26.23 24.89 17.55
CA VAL A 583 -26.90 23.74 16.91
C VAL A 583 -27.73 24.18 15.69
N ASP A 584 -28.09 25.47 15.61
CA ASP A 584 -28.77 26.03 14.45
C ASP A 584 -27.80 26.10 13.27
N ARG A 585 -28.21 25.58 12.11
CA ARG A 585 -27.39 25.48 10.91
C ARG A 585 -27.84 26.43 9.80
N GLU A 586 -29.04 27.00 9.87
CA GLU A 586 -29.62 27.75 8.75
C GLU A 586 -28.92 29.11 8.56
N GLU A 587 -28.68 29.83 9.66
CA GLU A 587 -27.94 31.10 9.67
C GLU A 587 -26.44 30.93 10.01
N HIS A 588 -26.01 29.72 10.35
CA HIS A 588 -24.66 29.43 10.87
C HIS A 588 -23.94 28.29 10.13
N ASN A 589 -24.23 28.11 8.83
CA ASN A 589 -23.54 27.12 8.01
C ASN A 589 -22.03 27.42 7.94
N LEU A 590 -21.22 26.46 8.34
CA LEU A 590 -19.78 26.67 8.49
C LEU A 590 -19.05 26.88 7.16
N LEU A 591 -19.52 26.31 6.05
CA LEU A 591 -18.90 26.55 4.73
C LEU A 591 -19.22 27.94 4.20
N ASP A 592 -20.45 28.45 4.38
CA ASP A 592 -20.79 29.82 4.01
C ASP A 592 -19.92 30.85 4.76
N LEU A 593 -19.74 30.64 6.08
CA LEU A 593 -18.88 31.49 6.90
C LEU A 593 -17.39 31.36 6.52
N ALA A 594 -16.92 30.16 6.21
CA ALA A 594 -15.55 29.96 5.72
C ALA A 594 -15.32 30.64 4.36
N VAL A 595 -16.30 30.66 3.45
CA VAL A 595 -16.25 31.39 2.18
C VAL A 595 -16.11 32.90 2.44
N LYS A 596 -16.84 33.46 3.41
CA LYS A 596 -16.69 34.86 3.83
C LYS A 596 -15.31 35.15 4.40
N ALA A 597 -14.78 34.27 5.25
CA ALA A 597 -13.43 34.39 5.80
C ALA A 597 -12.34 34.30 4.72
N ALA A 598 -12.43 33.34 3.80
CA ALA A 598 -11.49 33.20 2.68
C ALA A 598 -11.50 34.44 1.76
N ARG A 599 -12.67 35.03 1.51
CA ARG A 599 -12.80 36.29 0.74
C ARG A 599 -12.14 37.48 1.43
N ALA A 600 -12.17 37.51 2.76
CA ALA A 600 -11.46 38.49 3.58
C ALA A 600 -9.94 38.21 3.69
N ARG A 601 -9.43 37.13 3.06
CA ARG A 601 -8.02 36.67 3.14
C ARG A 601 -7.63 36.16 4.53
N ALA A 602 -8.57 35.51 5.22
CA ALA A 602 -8.22 34.60 6.30
C ALA A 602 -7.44 33.39 5.74
N THR A 603 -6.48 32.89 6.51
CA THR A 603 -5.64 31.76 6.10
C THR A 603 -6.25 30.40 6.44
N VAL A 604 -5.65 29.31 5.93
CA VAL A 604 -6.04 27.93 6.25
C VAL A 604 -5.91 27.68 7.75
N GLY A 605 -4.81 28.13 8.35
CA GLY A 605 -4.55 28.05 9.79
C GLY A 605 -5.58 28.83 10.59
N GLU A 606 -5.83 30.10 10.25
CA GLU A 606 -6.77 30.94 10.98
C GLU A 606 -8.21 30.41 10.98
N ILE A 607 -8.69 29.93 9.83
CA ILE A 607 -10.02 29.32 9.71
C ILE A 607 -10.10 28.02 10.51
N SER A 608 -9.03 27.22 10.50
CA SER A 608 -8.98 25.96 11.26
C SER A 608 -8.92 26.20 12.76
N ASP A 609 -8.12 27.18 13.20
CA ASP A 609 -7.95 27.55 14.61
C ASP A 609 -9.24 28.12 15.21
N ALA A 610 -10.04 28.86 14.42
CA ALA A 610 -11.34 29.37 14.86
C ALA A 610 -12.32 28.23 15.23
N LEU A 611 -12.22 27.07 14.57
CA LEU A 611 -12.98 25.87 14.92
C LEU A 611 -12.31 25.04 16.01
N GLU A 612 -10.98 25.07 16.07
CA GLU A 612 -10.20 24.38 17.10
C GLU A 612 -10.47 24.92 18.50
N ARG A 613 -10.65 26.23 18.68
CA ARG A 613 -10.92 26.84 20.00
C ARG A 613 -12.08 26.16 20.77
N PRO A 614 -13.28 25.99 20.19
CA PRO A 614 -14.38 25.32 20.88
C PRO A 614 -14.33 23.78 20.83
N TRP A 615 -13.65 23.17 19.86
CA TRP A 615 -13.72 21.71 19.62
C TRP A 615 -12.49 20.92 20.04
N GLY A 616 -11.33 21.57 20.10
CA GLY A 616 -10.02 20.95 20.25
C GLY A 616 -9.57 20.14 19.03
N ARG A 617 -8.32 19.66 19.07
CA ARG A 617 -7.79 18.67 18.12
C ARG A 617 -7.97 17.24 18.65
N TYR A 618 -8.27 16.31 17.75
CA TYR A 618 -8.39 14.91 18.08
C TYR A 618 -7.03 14.26 18.34
N ALA A 619 -6.94 13.55 19.47
CA ALA A 619 -5.81 12.69 19.81
C ALA A 619 -6.27 11.24 19.77
N ALA A 620 -5.71 10.45 18.86
CA ALA A 620 -6.04 9.03 18.76
C ALA A 620 -5.40 8.23 19.91
N ALA A 621 -6.11 7.22 20.40
CA ALA A 621 -5.55 6.23 21.32
C ALA A 621 -4.44 5.41 20.63
N GLY A 622 -3.40 5.06 21.41
CA GLY A 622 -2.21 4.36 20.94
C GLY A 622 -2.31 2.83 20.94
N ASP A 623 -3.52 2.27 20.99
CA ASP A 623 -3.71 0.82 21.08
C ASP A 623 -3.14 0.11 19.84
N MET A 624 -2.66 -1.11 20.04
CA MET A 624 -2.02 -1.94 19.02
C MET A 624 -2.45 -3.39 19.17
N ALA A 625 -2.72 -4.06 18.05
CA ALA A 625 -2.88 -5.52 18.03
C ALA A 625 -1.57 -6.20 18.46
N THR A 626 -1.65 -7.25 19.28
CA THR A 626 -0.51 -8.10 19.69
C THR A 626 -0.79 -9.56 19.36
N GLY A 627 0.25 -10.37 19.19
CA GLY A 627 0.18 -11.82 18.94
C GLY A 627 -0.18 -12.23 17.50
N THR A 628 -0.74 -11.32 16.70
CA THR A 628 -1.19 -11.64 15.33
C THR A 628 -0.03 -11.94 14.39
N TYR A 629 1.09 -11.23 14.52
CA TYR A 629 2.26 -11.41 13.65
C TYR A 629 2.92 -12.76 13.90
N ALA A 630 3.26 -13.08 15.16
CA ALA A 630 3.86 -14.35 15.52
C ALA A 630 2.96 -15.55 15.18
N ALA A 631 1.65 -15.47 15.47
CA ALA A 631 0.70 -16.52 15.11
C ALA A 631 0.64 -16.76 13.59
N SER A 632 0.88 -15.71 12.80
CA SER A 632 0.85 -15.74 11.35
C SER A 632 2.21 -16.02 10.70
N LEU A 633 3.30 -16.21 11.45
CA LEU A 633 4.59 -16.62 10.85
C LEU A 633 4.57 -18.07 10.37
N GLY A 634 3.77 -18.94 10.99
CA GLY A 634 3.68 -20.36 10.68
C GLY A 634 5.01 -21.12 10.88
N ASP A 635 5.09 -22.32 10.33
CA ASP A 635 6.27 -23.18 10.50
C ASP A 635 7.51 -22.63 9.78
N GLU A 636 7.33 -21.91 8.67
CA GLU A 636 8.43 -21.36 7.88
C GLU A 636 9.21 -20.25 8.61
N GLY A 637 8.54 -19.49 9.51
CA GLY A 637 9.16 -18.43 10.31
C GLY A 637 9.67 -18.88 11.69
N ARG A 638 9.45 -20.16 12.06
CA ARG A 638 9.69 -20.66 13.43
C ARG A 638 11.17 -20.57 13.84
N GLU A 639 12.08 -20.90 12.95
CA GLU A 639 13.53 -20.90 13.24
C GLU A 639 14.04 -19.48 13.50
N GLU A 640 13.64 -18.52 12.67
CA GLU A 640 14.03 -17.12 12.84
C GLU A 640 13.40 -16.49 14.09
N ALA A 641 12.14 -16.81 14.39
CA ALA A 641 11.50 -16.37 15.63
C ALA A 641 12.23 -16.93 16.87
N ALA A 642 12.62 -18.21 16.85
CA ALA A 642 13.41 -18.82 17.92
C ALA A 642 14.79 -18.16 18.07
N ALA A 643 15.44 -17.82 16.95
CA ALA A 643 16.71 -17.09 16.97
C ALA A 643 16.54 -15.68 17.59
N CYS A 644 15.45 -14.99 17.28
CA CYS A 644 15.12 -13.70 17.89
C CYS A 644 14.94 -13.82 19.40
N ALA A 645 14.12 -14.76 19.85
CA ALA A 645 13.87 -15.01 21.27
C ALA A 645 15.17 -15.33 22.03
N ALA A 646 16.05 -16.16 21.45
CA ALA A 646 17.35 -16.46 22.05
C ALA A 646 18.26 -15.24 22.15
N ALA A 647 18.21 -14.33 21.17
CA ALA A 647 18.98 -13.09 21.20
C ALA A 647 18.42 -12.08 22.23
N VAL A 648 17.10 -11.98 22.38
CA VAL A 648 16.45 -11.18 23.43
C VAL A 648 16.85 -11.70 24.82
N ALA A 649 16.80 -13.01 25.05
CA ALA A 649 17.20 -13.61 26.32
C ALA A 649 18.67 -13.33 26.66
N ARG A 650 19.57 -13.36 25.66
CA ARG A 650 20.98 -12.97 25.87
C ARG A 650 21.13 -11.50 26.22
N PHE A 651 20.37 -10.62 25.58
CA PHE A 651 20.38 -9.20 25.90
C PHE A 651 19.91 -8.97 27.33
N GLU A 652 18.79 -9.57 27.72
CA GLU A 652 18.22 -9.45 29.06
C GLU A 652 19.17 -9.95 30.15
N ALA A 653 19.90 -11.04 29.89
CA ALA A 653 20.91 -11.55 30.81
C ALA A 653 22.09 -10.57 31.06
N VAL A 654 22.36 -9.66 30.12
CA VAL A 654 23.45 -8.65 30.23
C VAL A 654 22.92 -7.31 30.73
N ALA A 655 21.79 -6.85 30.20
CA ALA A 655 21.22 -5.53 30.48
C ALA A 655 20.29 -5.51 31.70
N GLY A 656 19.88 -6.67 32.22
CA GLY A 656 18.96 -6.79 33.36
C GLY A 656 17.50 -6.47 33.03
N ARG A 657 17.20 -6.21 31.75
CA ARG A 657 15.86 -5.94 31.22
C ARG A 657 15.81 -6.25 29.72
N ARG A 658 14.60 -6.38 29.18
CA ARG A 658 14.39 -6.57 27.74
C ARG A 658 14.88 -5.38 26.92
N PRO A 659 15.23 -5.60 25.64
CA PRO A 659 15.53 -4.50 24.74
C PRO A 659 14.27 -3.65 24.54
N ARG A 660 14.41 -2.36 24.81
CA ARG A 660 13.30 -1.38 24.78
C ARG A 660 13.46 -0.42 23.62
N ILE A 661 12.43 -0.29 22.79
CA ILE A 661 12.40 0.58 21.61
C ILE A 661 11.19 1.51 21.62
N LEU A 662 11.43 2.80 21.37
CA LEU A 662 10.39 3.77 21.03
C LEU A 662 10.23 3.83 19.52
N VAL A 663 9.10 3.36 18.99
CA VAL A 663 8.74 3.53 17.58
C VAL A 663 8.02 4.87 17.43
N ALA A 664 8.66 5.82 16.73
CA ALA A 664 8.23 7.21 16.67
C ALA A 664 7.84 7.66 15.25
N LYS A 665 6.82 8.52 15.19
CA LYS A 665 6.42 9.31 14.03
C LYS A 665 6.69 10.78 14.34
N MET A 666 7.33 11.50 13.42
CA MET A 666 7.64 12.91 13.58
C MET A 666 7.03 13.76 12.46
N GLY A 667 6.71 15.01 12.76
CA GLY A 667 6.07 15.93 11.80
C GLY A 667 4.63 15.53 11.51
N MET A 668 4.11 15.92 10.34
CA MET A 668 2.71 15.63 9.99
C MET A 668 2.49 14.26 9.32
N ASP A 669 3.53 13.42 9.31
CA ASP A 669 3.52 12.08 8.74
C ASP A 669 2.55 11.14 9.49
N GLY A 670 1.36 10.97 8.92
CA GLY A 670 0.32 10.07 9.42
C GLY A 670 0.52 8.59 9.04
N HIS A 671 1.65 8.20 8.43
CA HIS A 671 1.82 6.86 7.87
C HIS A 671 2.27 5.86 8.93
N ASP A 672 1.33 5.17 9.57
CA ASP A 672 1.59 4.32 10.74
C ASP A 672 1.71 2.82 10.45
N ARG A 673 1.55 2.35 9.19
CA ARG A 673 1.69 0.93 8.84
C ARG A 673 3.00 0.29 9.20
N GLY A 674 4.08 0.79 8.61
CA GLY A 674 5.42 0.26 8.87
C GLY A 674 5.73 0.33 10.36
N ALA A 675 5.41 1.45 11.00
CA ALA A 675 5.59 1.65 12.43
C ALA A 675 4.85 0.59 13.27
N LYS A 676 3.55 0.38 13.06
CA LYS A 676 2.74 -0.55 13.85
C LYS A 676 3.04 -2.01 13.57
N VAL A 677 3.31 -2.38 12.32
CA VAL A 677 3.73 -3.74 11.96
C VAL A 677 5.09 -4.07 12.56
N MET A 678 6.03 -3.12 12.54
CA MET A 678 7.31 -3.27 13.23
C MET A 678 7.11 -3.36 14.74
N ALA A 679 6.25 -2.51 15.31
CA ALA A 679 6.01 -2.48 16.75
C ALA A 679 5.36 -3.79 17.24
N THR A 680 4.32 -4.30 16.58
CA THR A 680 3.66 -5.57 16.93
C THR A 680 4.60 -6.75 16.71
N GLY A 681 5.33 -6.78 15.60
CA GLY A 681 6.26 -7.87 15.31
C GLY A 681 7.45 -7.89 16.26
N LEU A 682 8.00 -6.74 16.67
CA LEU A 682 9.08 -6.69 17.68
C LEU A 682 8.57 -7.07 19.07
N ALA A 683 7.37 -6.64 19.45
CA ALA A 683 6.74 -7.04 20.71
C ALA A 683 6.52 -8.55 20.77
N ASP A 684 5.96 -9.13 19.69
CA ASP A 684 5.76 -10.57 19.52
C ASP A 684 7.09 -11.37 19.57
N LEU A 685 8.21 -10.75 19.19
CA LEU A 685 9.55 -11.32 19.23
C LEU A 685 10.30 -11.07 20.55
N GLY A 686 9.69 -10.38 21.52
CA GLY A 686 10.19 -10.24 22.89
C GLY A 686 10.80 -8.88 23.27
N PHE A 687 10.66 -7.87 22.42
CA PHE A 687 11.05 -6.49 22.78
C PHE A 687 10.00 -5.83 23.66
N ASP A 688 10.44 -4.91 24.52
CA ASP A 688 9.54 -3.92 25.12
C ASP A 688 9.38 -2.77 24.13
N VAL A 689 8.15 -2.50 23.68
CA VAL A 689 7.88 -1.55 22.61
C VAL A 689 6.96 -0.45 23.08
N ASP A 690 7.43 0.79 22.99
CA ASP A 690 6.61 1.99 23.15
C ASP A 690 6.26 2.55 21.77
N ILE A 691 4.99 2.92 21.55
CA ILE A 691 4.58 3.64 20.34
C ILE A 691 4.40 5.11 20.69
N GLY A 692 5.15 5.97 20.02
CA GLY A 692 4.95 7.41 20.10
C GLY A 692 3.62 7.81 19.46
N PRO A 693 2.84 8.72 20.06
CA PRO A 693 1.70 9.34 19.40
C PRO A 693 2.05 9.90 18.02
N LEU A 694 1.04 10.04 17.16
CA LEU A 694 1.20 10.76 15.90
C LEU A 694 1.50 12.25 16.16
N PHE A 695 2.21 12.86 15.21
CA PHE A 695 2.44 14.30 15.15
C PHE A 695 3.35 14.90 16.22
N MET A 696 4.25 14.07 16.76
CA MET A 696 5.26 14.54 17.69
C MET A 696 6.32 15.38 16.97
N THR A 697 6.77 16.43 17.65
CA THR A 697 8.00 17.15 17.33
C THR A 697 9.23 16.32 17.73
N PRO A 698 10.42 16.61 17.16
CA PRO A 698 11.67 15.99 17.61
C PRO A 698 11.92 16.13 19.12
N ALA A 699 11.60 17.29 19.70
CA ALA A 699 11.74 17.53 21.14
C ALA A 699 10.77 16.66 21.98
N GLU A 700 9.52 16.50 21.53
CA GLU A 700 8.55 15.62 22.19
C GLU A 700 9.01 14.15 22.12
N VAL A 701 9.58 13.70 21.00
CA VAL A 701 10.13 12.33 20.86
C VAL A 701 11.34 12.14 21.77
N ALA A 702 12.27 13.10 21.82
CA ALA A 702 13.43 13.03 22.71
C ALA A 702 13.01 12.94 24.18
N ARG A 703 12.04 13.74 24.61
CA ARG A 703 11.47 13.66 25.97
C ARG A 703 10.83 12.31 26.25
N ALA A 704 10.02 11.77 25.32
CA ALA A 704 9.43 10.44 25.50
C ALA A 704 10.49 9.34 25.58
N ALA A 705 11.59 9.46 24.83
CA ALA A 705 12.71 8.52 24.90
C ALA A 705 13.44 8.58 26.25
N VAL A 706 13.58 9.77 26.85
CA VAL A 706 14.11 9.98 28.20
C VAL A 706 13.19 9.34 29.24
N ASP A 707 11.90 9.70 29.22
CA ASP A 707 10.93 9.26 30.22
C ASP A 707 10.76 7.73 30.23
N ALA A 708 10.88 7.08 29.06
CA ALA A 708 10.79 5.64 28.92
C ALA A 708 12.12 4.88 29.09
N ASP A 709 13.26 5.58 29.23
CA ASP A 709 14.61 4.98 29.29
C ASP A 709 14.83 3.94 28.16
N VAL A 710 14.59 4.36 26.91
CA VAL A 710 14.68 3.45 25.76
C VAL A 710 16.12 3.23 25.33
N HIS A 711 16.39 2.03 24.80
CA HIS A 711 17.70 1.73 24.22
C HIS A 711 17.81 2.21 22.77
N VAL A 712 16.68 2.27 22.07
CA VAL A 712 16.59 2.58 20.65
C VAL A 712 15.39 3.50 20.40
N VAL A 713 15.57 4.52 19.56
CA VAL A 713 14.46 5.24 18.93
C VAL A 713 14.39 4.82 17.46
N GLY A 714 13.29 4.20 17.07
CA GLY A 714 12.99 3.83 15.69
C GLY A 714 12.10 4.85 15.03
N VAL A 715 12.66 5.70 14.18
CA VAL A 715 11.89 6.71 13.42
C VAL A 715 11.33 6.08 12.15
N SER A 716 10.00 6.03 12.02
CA SER A 716 9.35 5.64 10.77
C SER A 716 9.02 6.89 9.94
N SER A 717 9.79 7.15 8.88
CA SER A 717 9.66 8.35 8.02
C SER A 717 9.26 7.96 6.60
N GLN A 718 8.10 8.44 6.16
CA GLN A 718 7.54 8.18 4.83
C GLN A 718 7.04 9.46 4.12
N ALA A 719 7.11 10.62 4.78
CA ALA A 719 6.76 11.92 4.22
C ALA A 719 7.97 12.74 3.75
N ALA A 720 9.12 12.10 3.53
CA ALA A 720 10.37 12.73 3.08
C ALA A 720 10.97 13.82 4.00
N GLY A 721 10.47 13.96 5.23
CA GLY A 721 10.99 14.89 6.24
C GLY A 721 12.27 14.42 6.96
N HIS A 722 12.81 13.24 6.64
CA HIS A 722 13.94 12.61 7.37
C HIS A 722 15.21 13.46 7.37
N THR A 723 15.49 14.21 6.30
CA THR A 723 16.66 15.08 6.20
C THR A 723 16.59 16.30 7.13
N THR A 724 15.40 16.63 7.65
CA THR A 724 15.19 17.75 8.57
C THR A 724 14.92 17.28 10.00
N LEU A 725 13.99 16.33 10.16
CA LEU A 725 13.48 15.92 11.46
C LEU A 725 14.43 14.99 12.23
N VAL A 726 15.17 14.12 11.53
CA VAL A 726 16.12 13.20 12.18
C VAL A 726 17.33 13.94 12.76
N PRO A 727 17.99 14.86 12.04
CA PRO A 727 19.05 15.70 12.63
C PRO A 727 18.57 16.52 13.83
N ALA A 728 17.34 17.05 13.78
CA ALA A 728 16.73 17.76 14.90
C ALA A 728 16.54 16.83 16.12
N LEU A 729 16.02 15.62 15.93
CA LEU A 729 15.88 14.63 17.02
C LEU A 729 17.24 14.29 17.64
N MET A 730 18.26 14.08 16.81
CA MET A 730 19.61 13.78 17.28
C MET A 730 20.18 14.95 18.11
N HIS A 731 19.85 16.19 17.76
CA HIS A 731 20.22 17.35 18.57
C HIS A 731 19.50 17.36 19.92
N GLU A 732 18.17 17.21 19.93
CA GLU A 732 17.36 17.17 21.16
C GLU A 732 17.79 16.05 22.12
N LEU A 733 18.12 14.86 21.59
CA LEU A 733 18.66 13.75 22.40
C LEU A 733 20.02 14.09 23.01
N ARG A 734 20.89 14.84 22.32
CA ARG A 734 22.17 15.29 22.88
C ARG A 734 21.96 16.33 23.97
N GLU A 735 21.09 17.30 23.77
CA GLU A 735 20.74 18.30 24.78
C GLU A 735 20.15 17.65 26.04
N ALA A 736 19.39 16.56 25.87
CA ALA A 736 18.85 15.77 26.97
C ALA A 736 19.86 14.78 27.60
N GLY A 737 21.13 14.73 27.15
CA GLY A 737 22.15 13.81 27.67
C GLY A 737 21.99 12.33 27.26
N MET A 738 21.12 12.05 26.27
CA MET A 738 20.78 10.72 25.77
C MET A 738 21.58 10.33 24.51
N GLN A 739 22.80 10.84 24.30
CA GLN A 739 23.60 10.51 23.10
C GLN A 739 23.98 9.02 22.95
N HIS A 740 23.75 8.22 23.99
CA HIS A 740 23.98 6.77 23.97
C HIS A 740 22.80 6.00 23.36
N VAL A 741 21.62 6.60 23.25
CA VAL A 741 20.43 6.02 22.63
C VAL A 741 20.67 5.89 21.13
N LEU A 742 20.42 4.70 20.58
CA LEU A 742 20.60 4.46 19.16
C LEU A 742 19.38 4.95 18.38
N VAL A 743 19.59 5.81 17.38
CA VAL A 743 18.53 6.20 16.44
C VAL A 743 18.64 5.35 15.18
N VAL A 744 17.53 4.72 14.78
CA VAL A 744 17.41 4.02 13.50
C VAL A 744 16.26 4.64 12.70
N VAL A 745 16.38 4.63 11.37
CA VAL A 745 15.37 5.22 10.48
C VAL A 745 14.81 4.13 9.57
N GLY A 746 13.50 4.03 9.49
CA GLY A 746 12.81 3.15 8.54
C GLY A 746 11.82 3.92 7.68
N GLY A 747 11.39 3.32 6.58
CA GLY A 747 10.39 3.91 5.67
C GLY A 747 10.96 4.19 4.28
N ILE A 748 10.43 5.23 3.61
CA ILE A 748 10.82 5.59 2.24
C ILE A 748 11.99 6.58 2.33
N ILE A 749 13.20 6.04 2.33
CA ILE A 749 14.46 6.79 2.41
C ILE A 749 15.25 6.57 1.12
N PRO A 750 15.31 7.55 0.20
CA PRO A 750 16.08 7.45 -1.03
C PRO A 750 17.56 7.15 -0.75
N GLU A 751 18.19 6.30 -1.56
CA GLU A 751 19.59 5.85 -1.36
C GLU A 751 20.58 7.03 -1.27
N GLN A 752 20.35 8.09 -2.03
CA GLN A 752 21.15 9.33 -2.00
C GLN A 752 21.18 10.04 -0.65
N ASP A 753 20.19 9.82 0.23
CA ASP A 753 20.13 10.44 1.55
C ASP A 753 20.79 9.57 2.64
N HIS A 754 21.18 8.32 2.32
CA HIS A 754 21.67 7.37 3.32
C HIS A 754 23.00 7.82 3.93
N ALA A 755 23.94 8.26 3.10
CA ALA A 755 25.26 8.70 3.56
C ALA A 755 25.13 9.85 4.57
N ALA A 756 24.34 10.88 4.25
CA ALA A 756 24.13 12.03 5.12
C ALA A 756 23.48 11.65 6.47
N LEU A 757 22.52 10.73 6.47
CA LEU A 757 21.90 10.24 7.70
C LEU A 757 22.88 9.44 8.57
N LEU A 758 23.69 8.57 7.97
CA LEU A 758 24.70 7.79 8.69
C LEU A 758 25.80 8.70 9.27
N GLU A 759 26.26 9.69 8.50
CA GLU A 759 27.20 10.72 8.97
C GLU A 759 26.63 11.57 10.12
N ALA A 760 25.31 11.83 10.11
CA ALA A 760 24.61 12.50 11.21
C ALA A 760 24.46 11.64 12.49
N GLY A 761 24.89 10.38 12.46
CA GLY A 761 24.90 9.47 13.60
C GLY A 761 23.72 8.48 13.66
N VAL A 762 22.94 8.34 12.59
CA VAL A 762 21.93 7.27 12.48
C VAL A 762 22.65 5.92 12.46
N ALA A 763 22.21 5.00 13.31
CA ALA A 763 22.86 3.70 13.50
C ALA A 763 22.56 2.69 12.37
N ALA A 764 21.36 2.78 11.77
CA ALA A 764 20.93 1.91 10.68
C ALA A 764 19.73 2.50 9.93
N ILE A 765 19.59 2.15 8.65
CA ILE A 765 18.46 2.50 7.78
C ILE A 765 17.76 1.22 7.32
N TYR A 766 16.43 1.16 7.45
CA TYR A 766 15.60 0.02 7.09
C TYR A 766 14.56 0.42 6.03
N GLY A 767 14.88 0.15 4.76
CA GLY A 767 14.03 0.49 3.62
C GLY A 767 12.85 -0.47 3.39
N PRO A 768 12.01 -0.22 2.36
CA PRO A 768 10.91 -1.09 1.98
C PRO A 768 11.38 -2.53 1.70
N GLY A 769 10.61 -3.53 2.15
CA GLY A 769 10.96 -4.94 2.01
C GLY A 769 11.81 -5.52 3.15
N THR A 770 12.17 -4.71 4.14
CA THR A 770 12.82 -5.19 5.37
C THR A 770 11.91 -6.21 6.09
N ARG A 771 12.47 -7.38 6.43
CA ARG A 771 11.78 -8.42 7.21
C ARG A 771 11.92 -8.12 8.70
N VAL A 772 10.83 -8.27 9.46
CA VAL A 772 10.83 -7.93 10.91
C VAL A 772 11.86 -8.75 11.70
N PRO A 773 11.97 -10.10 11.54
CA PRO A 773 12.93 -10.90 12.31
C PRO A 773 14.38 -10.54 11.98
N SER A 774 14.66 -10.22 10.71
CA SER A 774 16.00 -9.80 10.27
C SER A 774 16.39 -8.45 10.88
N ALA A 775 15.48 -7.48 10.93
CA ALA A 775 15.71 -6.20 11.59
C ALA A 775 15.96 -6.37 13.10
N ALA A 776 15.16 -7.22 13.77
CA ALA A 776 15.31 -7.53 15.19
C ALA A 776 16.70 -8.11 15.51
N LEU A 777 17.13 -9.13 14.75
CA LEU A 777 18.44 -9.78 14.93
C LEU A 777 19.62 -8.83 14.68
N ALA A 778 19.55 -8.02 13.63
CA ALA A 778 20.57 -7.02 13.33
C ALA A 778 20.73 -6.01 14.48
N LYS A 779 19.61 -5.55 15.06
CA LYS A 779 19.64 -4.56 16.15
C LYS A 779 20.23 -5.13 17.44
N MET A 780 19.87 -6.36 17.81
CA MET A 780 20.42 -7.01 19.01
C MET A 780 21.95 -7.17 18.95
N SER A 781 22.50 -7.37 17.74
CA SER A 781 23.95 -7.46 17.53
C SER A 781 24.67 -6.11 17.72
N GLN A 782 23.96 -4.99 17.54
CA GLN A 782 24.52 -3.63 17.67
C GLN A 782 24.31 -3.01 19.06
N THR A 783 23.19 -3.30 19.74
CA THR A 783 22.87 -2.74 21.06
C THR A 783 23.79 -3.28 22.15
N ALA A 784 24.10 -4.59 22.15
CA ALA A 784 24.93 -5.20 23.18
C ALA A 784 26.35 -4.57 23.29
N PRO A 785 27.09 -4.32 22.19
CA PRO A 785 28.35 -3.58 22.25
C PRO A 785 28.21 -2.11 22.67
N SER A 786 27.11 -1.44 22.33
CA SER A 786 26.87 -0.04 22.73
C SER A 786 26.59 0.10 24.24
N LEU A 787 25.85 -0.84 24.82
CA LEU A 787 25.60 -0.94 26.26
C LEU A 787 26.87 -1.24 27.05
N LEU A 788 27.71 -2.15 26.54
CA LEU A 788 29.01 -2.43 27.14
C LEU A 788 29.95 -1.21 27.07
N ARG A 789 29.86 -0.39 26.01
CA ARG A 789 30.59 0.87 25.90
C ARG A 789 30.05 1.96 26.83
N SER A 790 28.72 2.11 26.96
CA SER A 790 28.13 3.11 27.87
C SER A 790 28.41 2.77 29.34
N LEU A 791 28.32 1.50 29.73
CA LEU A 791 28.70 1.04 31.06
C LEU A 791 30.20 1.27 31.33
N ALA A 792 31.06 1.09 30.32
CA ALA A 792 32.49 1.37 30.45
C ALA A 792 32.80 2.87 30.62
N THR A 793 32.01 3.77 30.03
CA THR A 793 32.17 5.23 30.19
C THR A 793 31.51 5.76 31.47
N SER A 794 30.39 5.18 31.93
CA SER A 794 29.71 5.57 33.17
C SER A 794 30.42 5.11 34.45
N PHE A 795 31.21 4.03 34.39
CA PHE A 795 31.94 3.48 35.55
C PHE A 795 33.45 3.81 35.56
N GLY A 796 33.84 4.91 34.90
CA GLY A 796 35.20 5.47 34.98
C GLY A 796 35.56 5.95 36.40
N GLY A 797 35.77 5.01 37.33
CA GLY A 797 36.17 5.30 38.71
C GLY A 797 35.93 4.22 39.78
N SER A 798 35.34 3.06 39.47
CA SER A 798 34.96 2.06 40.50
C SER A 798 35.78 0.75 40.43
N PRO A 799 36.16 0.13 41.58
CA PRO A 799 36.89 -1.15 41.63
C PRO A 799 36.22 -2.31 40.88
N TRP A 800 34.92 -2.21 40.58
CA TRP A 800 34.15 -3.19 39.81
C TRP A 800 34.53 -3.27 38.33
N ALA A 801 35.20 -2.25 37.77
CA ALA A 801 35.77 -2.29 36.43
C ALA A 801 36.86 -3.37 36.26
N ARG A 802 37.42 -3.90 37.37
CA ARG A 802 38.42 -4.99 37.33
C ARG A 802 37.82 -6.39 37.39
N GLN A 803 36.52 -6.54 37.67
CA GLN A 803 35.87 -7.85 37.76
C GLN A 803 35.10 -8.24 36.49
N GLY A 804 34.66 -7.28 35.68
CA GLY A 804 34.17 -7.52 34.31
C GLY A 804 35.23 -8.09 33.35
N ALA A 805 36.51 -7.94 33.68
CA ALA A 805 37.62 -8.52 32.92
C ALA A 805 37.88 -10.03 33.22
N ARG A 806 37.08 -10.68 34.09
CA ARG A 806 37.21 -12.12 34.41
C ARG A 806 36.14 -13.02 33.78
N LEU A 807 35.21 -12.47 32.99
CA LEU A 807 34.28 -13.24 32.15
C LEU A 807 34.63 -13.19 30.65
N ALA A 808 35.77 -12.59 30.30
CA ALA A 808 36.43 -12.83 29.04
C ALA A 808 37.25 -14.13 29.13
N PRO A 809 37.32 -14.98 28.08
CA PRO A 809 38.14 -16.18 28.11
C PRO A 809 39.62 -15.78 28.27
N GLY A 810 40.17 -16.05 29.45
CA GLY A 810 41.57 -15.77 29.78
C GLY A 810 42.54 -16.78 29.14
N PRO A 811 43.78 -16.36 28.82
CA PRO A 811 44.78 -17.19 28.17
C PRO A 811 45.46 -18.14 29.17
N LEU A 812 45.80 -19.35 28.72
CA LEU A 812 46.64 -20.30 29.47
C LEU A 812 48.04 -19.68 29.70
N ALA A 813 48.35 -19.40 30.96
CA ALA A 813 49.67 -18.98 31.42
C ALA A 813 50.67 -20.15 31.37
N GLY A 814 51.89 -19.87 30.91
CA GLY A 814 53.01 -20.81 30.92
C GLY A 814 54.36 -20.19 30.59
N ARG A 815 55.03 -19.71 31.65
CA ARG A 815 56.46 -19.34 31.82
C ARG A 815 56.97 -18.00 31.28
N SER A 816 57.50 -17.25 32.24
CA SER A 816 58.20 -15.97 32.21
C SER A 816 59.55 -16.02 31.47
N TYR A 817 59.86 -14.97 30.70
CA TYR A 817 61.20 -14.37 30.64
C TYR A 817 61.07 -12.84 30.47
N SER A 818 62.02 -12.12 31.05
CA SER A 818 62.00 -10.68 31.35
C SER A 818 62.06 -9.78 30.11
N SER A 819 61.74 -8.51 30.36
CA SER A 819 62.01 -7.35 29.52
C SER A 819 63.46 -7.32 29.02
N ASP A 820 63.66 -7.02 27.75
CA ASP A 820 64.36 -5.80 27.30
C ASP A 820 64.40 -5.73 25.76
N GLU A 821 64.55 -4.49 25.27
CA GLU A 821 64.94 -4.06 23.93
C GLU A 821 63.93 -4.00 22.77
N ALA A 822 64.00 -2.85 22.10
CA ALA A 822 63.23 -2.42 20.95
C ALA A 822 63.87 -2.90 19.63
N SER A 823 63.04 -3.29 18.66
CA SER A 823 63.09 -2.90 17.23
C SER A 823 62.37 -3.92 16.31
N GLU A 824 61.78 -3.37 15.25
CA GLU A 824 61.44 -3.93 13.92
C GLU A 824 60.97 -5.40 13.73
N THR A 825 59.78 -5.57 13.09
CA THR A 825 59.52 -6.33 11.84
C THR A 825 58.08 -6.88 11.73
N GLY A 826 57.46 -6.77 10.54
CA GLY A 826 56.08 -7.15 10.19
C GLY A 826 55.76 -8.66 10.15
N SER A 827 56.72 -9.51 10.48
CA SER A 827 56.60 -10.98 10.42
C SER A 827 55.57 -11.56 11.41
N ARG A 828 55.24 -10.84 12.49
CA ARG A 828 54.28 -11.29 13.52
C ARG A 828 52.83 -11.30 13.05
N GLN A 829 52.43 -10.42 12.13
CA GLN A 829 51.04 -10.27 11.72
C GLN A 829 50.57 -11.40 10.80
N ILE A 830 51.44 -11.86 9.89
CA ILE A 830 51.16 -12.99 8.98
C ILE A 830 51.04 -14.31 9.76
N ALA A 831 51.91 -14.52 10.75
CA ALA A 831 51.85 -15.70 11.62
C ALA A 831 50.59 -15.70 12.50
N TYR A 832 50.09 -14.52 12.92
CA TYR A 832 48.86 -14.36 13.68
C TYR A 832 47.63 -14.73 12.85
N THR A 833 47.54 -14.25 11.60
CA THR A 833 46.42 -14.56 10.69
C THR A 833 46.36 -16.06 10.36
N ASN A 834 47.50 -16.70 10.11
CA ASN A 834 47.56 -18.14 9.82
C ASN A 834 47.17 -19.03 11.02
N ARG A 835 47.45 -18.60 12.26
CA ARG A 835 46.99 -19.32 13.46
C ARG A 835 45.51 -19.07 13.75
N LYS A 836 45.02 -17.85 13.50
CA LYS A 836 43.57 -17.54 13.57
C LYS A 836 42.79 -18.41 12.58
N LEU A 837 43.33 -18.60 11.38
CA LEU A 837 42.77 -19.49 10.35
C LEU A 837 42.67 -20.95 10.81
N ALA A 838 43.76 -21.52 11.35
CA ALA A 838 43.75 -22.89 11.87
C ALA A 838 42.80 -23.08 13.06
N ALA A 839 42.64 -22.05 13.89
CA ALA A 839 41.72 -22.05 15.03
C ALA A 839 40.24 -21.91 14.61
N GLU A 840 39.94 -21.06 13.63
CA GLU A 840 38.59 -20.89 13.07
C GLU A 840 38.14 -22.16 12.32
N LEU A 841 39.04 -22.81 11.57
CA LEU A 841 38.79 -24.08 10.88
C LEU A 841 38.54 -25.25 11.85
N ALA A 842 39.16 -25.23 13.03
CA ALA A 842 38.98 -26.27 14.05
C ALA A 842 37.67 -26.09 14.85
N GLN A 843 37.08 -24.90 14.85
CA GLN A 843 35.89 -24.58 15.67
C GLN A 843 34.55 -24.73 14.96
N THR A 844 34.47 -24.62 13.63
CA THR A 844 33.17 -24.49 12.95
C THR A 844 32.62 -25.76 12.33
N ASN A 845 33.40 -26.82 12.14
CA ASN A 845 32.98 -28.07 11.46
C ASN A 845 32.21 -27.82 10.12
N GLU A 846 32.41 -26.66 9.48
CA GLU A 846 31.77 -26.24 8.23
C GLU A 846 32.67 -26.59 7.04
N TYR A 847 32.09 -27.12 5.97
CA TYR A 847 32.80 -27.37 4.72
C TYR A 847 33.07 -26.07 3.95
N LEU A 848 34.33 -25.80 3.62
CA LEU A 848 34.75 -24.58 2.91
C LEU A 848 34.24 -24.56 1.47
N THR A 849 33.50 -23.50 1.08
CA THR A 849 33.10 -23.28 -0.32
C THR A 849 34.27 -22.75 -1.15
N HIS A 850 34.32 -23.09 -2.44
CA HIS A 850 35.39 -22.68 -3.35
C HIS A 850 35.59 -21.15 -3.38
N ALA A 851 34.50 -20.38 -3.33
CA ALA A 851 34.54 -18.91 -3.30
C ALA A 851 35.23 -18.34 -2.05
N LYS A 852 34.98 -18.92 -0.86
CA LYS A 852 35.63 -18.49 0.39
C LYS A 852 37.12 -18.84 0.40
N ALA A 853 37.50 -20.00 -0.15
CA ALA A 853 38.91 -20.38 -0.30
C ALA A 853 39.67 -19.40 -1.21
N THR A 854 39.07 -19.05 -2.36
CA THR A 854 39.68 -18.13 -3.33
C THR A 854 39.81 -16.71 -2.77
N ALA A 855 38.79 -16.20 -2.06
CA ALA A 855 38.85 -14.88 -1.44
C ALA A 855 40.00 -14.78 -0.40
N LEU A 856 40.20 -15.84 0.40
CA LEU A 856 41.27 -15.87 1.39
C LEU A 856 42.68 -15.98 0.79
N VAL A 857 42.83 -16.77 -0.28
CA VAL A 857 44.10 -16.88 -1.01
C VAL A 857 44.47 -15.51 -1.59
N ASN A 858 43.51 -14.80 -2.19
CA ASN A 858 43.73 -13.46 -2.73
C ASN A 858 44.13 -12.47 -1.64
N GLN A 859 43.45 -12.47 -0.49
CA GLN A 859 43.79 -11.59 0.64
C GLN A 859 45.20 -11.87 1.21
N THR A 860 45.61 -13.14 1.22
CA THR A 860 46.96 -13.54 1.66
C THR A 860 48.03 -13.06 0.69
N ILE A 861 47.75 -13.15 -0.62
CA ILE A 861 48.64 -12.66 -1.68
C ILE A 861 48.78 -11.14 -1.63
N GLU A 862 47.70 -10.40 -1.39
CA GLU A 862 47.75 -8.94 -1.25
C GLU A 862 48.63 -8.50 -0.08
N LEU A 863 48.52 -9.19 1.06
CA LEU A 863 49.36 -8.92 2.24
C LEU A 863 50.83 -9.25 1.99
N LEU A 864 51.12 -10.32 1.24
CA LEU A 864 52.48 -10.68 0.81
C LEU A 864 53.08 -9.63 -0.13
N ILE A 865 52.30 -9.16 -1.11
CA ILE A 865 52.73 -8.10 -2.03
C ILE A 865 52.97 -6.79 -1.26
N ALA A 866 52.11 -6.44 -0.31
CA ALA A 866 52.29 -5.26 0.53
C ALA A 866 53.56 -5.35 1.39
N ALA A 867 53.90 -6.52 1.91
CA ALA A 867 55.14 -6.75 2.66
C ALA A 867 56.39 -6.66 1.78
N LEU A 868 56.35 -7.25 0.58
CA LEU A 868 57.45 -7.17 -0.41
C LEU A 868 57.70 -5.71 -0.87
N LYS A 869 56.63 -4.94 -1.11
CA LYS A 869 56.75 -3.51 -1.45
C LYS A 869 57.37 -2.66 -0.35
N ARG A 870 57.34 -3.12 0.90
CA ARG A 870 58.00 -2.47 2.05
C ARG A 870 59.43 -2.98 2.31
N GLY A 871 59.96 -3.86 1.45
CA GLY A 871 61.32 -4.40 1.59
C GLY A 871 61.47 -5.45 2.70
N GLU A 872 60.35 -5.99 3.21
CA GLU A 872 60.36 -6.98 4.29
C GLU A 872 60.75 -8.38 3.76
N ALA A 873 61.61 -9.10 4.49
CA ALA A 873 61.97 -10.49 4.16
C ALA A 873 60.80 -11.44 4.47
N VAL A 874 60.28 -12.12 3.45
CA VAL A 874 59.14 -13.04 3.55
C VAL A 874 59.61 -14.50 3.47
N SER A 875 59.26 -15.32 4.46
CA SER A 875 59.48 -16.78 4.43
C SER A 875 58.13 -17.51 4.38
N LEU A 876 57.84 -18.18 3.27
CA LEU A 876 56.67 -19.04 3.12
C LEU A 876 57.00 -20.45 3.60
N LYS A 877 56.37 -20.91 4.69
CA LYS A 877 56.35 -22.34 5.02
C LYS A 877 55.17 -23.00 4.27
N PRO A 878 55.35 -24.17 3.64
CA PRO A 878 54.26 -24.85 2.94
C PRO A 878 53.14 -25.22 3.91
N LEU A 879 51.93 -24.75 3.61
CA LEU A 879 50.70 -25.25 4.24
C LEU A 879 50.49 -26.70 3.80
N GLY A 880 50.28 -27.61 4.75
CA GLY A 880 49.97 -29.01 4.47
C GLY A 880 48.73 -29.17 3.59
N THR A 881 48.63 -30.32 2.91
CA THR A 881 47.59 -30.61 1.91
C THR A 881 46.18 -30.53 2.52
N LEU A 882 45.39 -29.52 2.14
CA LEU A 882 43.98 -29.41 2.53
C LEU A 882 43.13 -30.33 1.62
N LYS A 883 42.52 -31.39 2.18
CA LYS A 883 41.56 -32.24 1.47
C LYS A 883 40.16 -31.64 1.58
N VAL A 884 39.61 -31.14 0.47
CA VAL A 884 38.23 -30.67 0.38
C VAL A 884 37.38 -31.77 -0.28
N ALA A 885 36.37 -32.29 0.42
CA ALA A 885 35.39 -33.21 -0.15
C ALA A 885 34.20 -32.43 -0.72
N TYR A 886 33.83 -32.68 -1.96
CA TYR A 886 32.73 -32.02 -2.67
C TYR A 886 31.50 -32.94 -2.69
N VAL A 887 30.33 -32.46 -2.26
CA VAL A 887 29.04 -33.15 -2.43
C VAL A 887 28.13 -32.24 -3.25
N GLY A 888 27.86 -32.61 -4.50
CA GLY A 888 26.94 -31.90 -5.40
C GLY A 888 25.47 -32.28 -5.18
N PRO A 889 24.51 -31.50 -5.72
CA PRO A 889 23.09 -31.68 -5.42
C PRO A 889 22.43 -32.62 -6.43
N ARG A 890 21.83 -33.74 -5.98
CA ARG A 890 20.57 -34.32 -6.54
C ARG A 890 20.08 -35.58 -5.82
N ARG A 891 18.78 -35.56 -5.51
CA ARG A 891 17.80 -36.66 -5.37
C ARG A 891 18.02 -37.72 -4.27
N ARG A 892 16.93 -38.04 -3.57
CA ARG A 892 16.76 -39.20 -2.67
C ARG A 892 17.35 -40.46 -3.32
N PHE A 893 18.29 -41.10 -2.63
CA PHE A 893 18.54 -42.54 -2.76
C PHE A 893 18.74 -43.16 -1.38
N ASP A 894 18.14 -44.33 -1.27
CA ASP A 894 17.95 -45.19 -0.11
C ASP A 894 19.26 -45.76 0.44
N ILE A 895 19.33 -45.97 1.75
CA ILE A 895 20.52 -46.41 2.47
C ILE A 895 20.56 -47.94 2.45
N SER A 896 21.49 -48.54 1.71
CA SER A 896 21.99 -49.89 2.04
C SER A 896 23.41 -50.18 1.52
N ALA A 897 24.17 -50.87 2.37
CA ALA A 897 25.40 -51.65 2.09
C ALA A 897 26.79 -50.97 1.95
N ARG A 898 27.52 -51.00 3.09
CA ARG A 898 28.94 -51.37 3.33
C ARG A 898 30.05 -51.17 2.26
N GLN A 899 31.08 -50.44 2.73
CA GLN A 899 32.54 -50.70 2.73
C GLN A 899 33.33 -50.97 1.42
N HIS A 900 34.43 -50.19 1.32
CA HIS A 900 35.66 -50.34 0.51
C HIS A 900 35.66 -49.79 -0.93
N MET A 901 36.29 -48.61 -1.11
CA MET A 901 37.46 -48.34 -1.98
C MET A 901 37.58 -46.83 -2.21
N LEU A 902 38.57 -46.19 -1.58
CA LEU A 902 39.04 -44.84 -1.96
C LEU A 902 40.35 -45.02 -2.72
N THR A 903 40.30 -44.97 -4.04
CA THR A 903 41.44 -44.73 -4.93
C THR A 903 41.54 -43.22 -5.19
N PRO A 904 42.73 -42.57 -5.09
CA PRO A 904 42.87 -41.15 -5.41
C PRO A 904 42.97 -40.94 -6.93
N GLY A 905 41.88 -40.49 -7.55
CA GLY A 905 41.88 -39.94 -8.91
C GLY A 905 41.98 -38.42 -8.88
N TYR A 906 43.09 -37.89 -9.42
CA TYR A 906 43.43 -36.47 -9.55
C TYR A 906 42.40 -35.65 -10.36
N MET A 907 41.98 -34.49 -9.86
CA MET A 907 41.61 -33.33 -10.69
C MET A 907 42.57 -32.18 -10.39
N LYS A 908 43.51 -31.92 -11.31
CA LYS A 908 44.30 -30.69 -11.37
C LYS A 908 43.40 -29.58 -11.92
N GLY A 909 42.86 -28.72 -11.06
CA GLY A 909 42.33 -27.42 -11.47
C GLY A 909 43.42 -26.36 -11.30
N ASN A 910 43.89 -25.76 -12.40
CA ASN A 910 44.78 -24.61 -12.35
C ASN A 910 43.97 -23.39 -11.85
N LEU A 911 44.37 -22.80 -10.72
CA LEU A 911 43.92 -21.47 -10.30
C LEU A 911 44.52 -20.43 -11.24
N THR A 912 43.75 -19.97 -12.22
CA THR A 912 44.18 -18.91 -13.14
C THR A 912 44.17 -17.57 -12.40
N LEU A 913 45.34 -16.95 -12.26
CA LEU A 913 45.47 -15.61 -11.68
C LEU A 913 44.70 -14.58 -12.53
N GLY A 914 43.82 -13.82 -11.87
CA GLY A 914 42.98 -12.80 -12.52
C GLY A 914 43.78 -11.64 -13.13
N LYS A 915 43.17 -10.96 -14.11
CA LYS A 915 43.74 -9.82 -14.85
C LYS A 915 44.26 -8.68 -13.94
N ASP A 916 43.65 -8.50 -12.76
CA ASP A 916 43.92 -7.39 -11.84
C ASP A 916 45.27 -7.52 -11.10
N MET A 917 45.86 -8.72 -11.04
CA MET A 917 47.12 -8.93 -10.32
C MET A 917 48.36 -8.56 -11.15
N LYS A 918 48.25 -8.56 -12.49
CA LYS A 918 49.32 -8.06 -13.39
C LYS A 918 49.51 -6.55 -13.27
N GLU A 919 48.47 -5.80 -12.91
CA GLU A 919 48.60 -4.37 -12.63
C GLU A 919 49.26 -4.10 -11.26
N HIS A 920 48.97 -4.92 -10.25
CA HIS A 920 49.52 -4.76 -8.91
C HIS A 920 51.03 -5.09 -8.79
N LEU A 921 51.56 -5.86 -9.74
CA LEU A 921 52.99 -6.23 -9.86
C LEU A 921 53.82 -5.23 -10.69
N LYS A 922 53.21 -4.20 -11.30
CA LYS A 922 53.97 -3.13 -11.97
C LYS A 922 54.82 -2.37 -10.94
N GLY A 923 56.13 -2.33 -11.18
CA GLY A 923 57.10 -1.59 -10.34
C GLY A 923 57.95 -2.44 -9.39
N LEU A 924 57.85 -3.78 -9.43
CA LEU A 924 58.76 -4.68 -8.73
C LEU A 924 59.82 -5.22 -9.71
N GLU A 925 61.10 -5.22 -9.30
CA GLU A 925 62.20 -5.83 -10.06
C GLU A 925 62.01 -7.37 -10.15
N PRO A 926 62.37 -8.05 -11.24
CA PRO A 926 62.20 -9.50 -11.38
C PRO A 926 62.87 -10.33 -10.27
N SER A 927 63.89 -9.79 -9.61
CA SER A 927 64.57 -10.40 -8.46
C SER A 927 63.77 -10.35 -7.14
N GLN A 928 62.70 -9.55 -7.07
CA GLN A 928 61.86 -9.36 -5.89
C GLN A 928 60.59 -10.24 -5.90
N VAL A 929 60.35 -10.97 -6.99
CA VAL A 929 59.21 -11.89 -7.10
C VAL A 929 59.70 -13.31 -6.79
N PRO A 930 59.30 -13.92 -5.66
CA PRO A 930 59.68 -15.30 -5.36
C PRO A 930 59.12 -16.25 -6.43
N GLY A 931 59.99 -16.94 -7.14
CA GLY A 931 59.62 -17.96 -8.12
C GLY A 931 59.26 -19.28 -7.44
N SER A 932 57.97 -19.52 -7.19
CA SER A 932 57.30 -20.83 -7.20
C SER A 932 55.80 -20.68 -6.95
#